data_AF-A0A7C7ULY4-F1
#
_entry.id   AF-A0A7C7ULY4-F1
#
_cell.length_a   1.000
_cell.length_b   1.000
_cell.length_c   1.000
_cell.angle_alpha   90.00
_cell.angle_beta   90.00
_cell.angle_gamma   90.00
#
_symmetry.space_group_name_H-M   'P 1'
#
loop_
_entity.id
_entity.type
_entity.pdbx_description
1 polymer ?
#
loop_
_entity_poly.entity_id
_entity_poly.type
_entity_poly.pdbx_seq_one_letter_code
_entity_poly.pdbx_strand_id
1 'polypeptide(L)'
;MEVLTFQKGARSLTIRICLYVLALVVLAAAAIALWWKQRQTMADLSSAVTTSQASVYPFGVNVSLERYDATDRQRALAMIEAAGLRWVRQSFPWAEIEPQPGHYRWQLWDEVVSAVQAHDLKIIAVLDTAPSWARHEQKSENPYTPPRETADYGRFVRAFAGRYGQQIDYYQVWDEPNVSAHWGDGYVDAAAYTALLREGYAQIKAADPVAYVLTAGLAPTTEEGPLNLNEVAFLRGLYAAGGRDYFDILAAKPYGFWSGPDDRRQDVTVLNFSRLALLRQVMVDEGDGEKAVWAVEFGWNALPPDWAGRPSPWGTDSEELQAQRTVEAIRRAQDEWPWLGVMLLPEFQPAARGEHGRTAGDDDPRRGFALVDRDWEPRLLYRRIQEVATAPPVAHAGYYPADHYTARYQGSWRWSPLGADIGQDGDSLTIPFKGTRLDLTIRRGDFLSYLYITIDGQPANRLPRDAQGRSYLILYDPLYRTETVSLAAGLPDTTHEAVIVAQGGWGQWAIVGWTVAREADVRPYRVALSLIGLGALPVLWRLLALVRTSWQLVLRGDYAARITAQQGRCRSLNEGLQLTLTAIAAVVFYFSPWLLLSLPGLLALAVLIWLRLDLGLALAAFCVPFFLQPRHILGRSFSMVEITTLLCFAAWALRWGVARIRDGWPKRDADCKTQGSLSQRLASSLQHPISNIQYPISSLDWAVLFFVAVSALSLLIAENYGVAVREFRVVVFESALFYFLLRVSFPSRKQLWRVVDALVLAATLVSFIGLYQYFFTADIITAEGVRRVRGLYGSPNNLSLFLDRIVPVLAAVVLFARQHRRRIAYALCSLPVLLCLYLTYSRGAWLLGLPAAALFIGLLRGRKALWMSLAVIGVIALSLLPLVGTERFTSLLDTQGGTTFFRLKLWQASLNMIKDHPFFGVGLDNFLYQYRTRYVLPEAWQELDLSHPHNIVLDYWTRLGIPGVVALVWLEGAFFVKGLRLYRRLPGRDEQALALGLMASMVACLAHGLIDNSYFLVDLAFVFFITAGIVAGMSAQLEAPDSSGS
;
A
#
# COMPACT_ATOMS: atom_id res chain seq x y z
N MET A 1 6.27 -8.53 60.50
CA MET A 1 6.31 -9.69 59.58
C MET A 1 5.62 -9.45 58.24
N GLU A 2 4.58 -8.61 58.15
CA GLU A 2 3.87 -8.28 56.89
C GLU A 2 4.66 -7.42 55.88
N VAL A 3 5.59 -6.57 56.34
CA VAL A 3 6.44 -5.73 55.45
C VAL A 3 7.47 -6.56 54.68
N LEU A 4 7.98 -7.64 55.28
CA LEU A 4 8.97 -8.55 54.68
C LEU A 4 8.34 -9.53 53.66
N THR A 5 7.07 -9.90 53.86
CA THR A 5 6.28 -10.69 52.89
C THR A 5 5.84 -9.84 51.68
N PHE A 6 5.54 -8.55 51.89
CA PHE A 6 5.24 -7.60 50.82
C PHE A 6 6.45 -7.32 49.91
N GLN A 7 7.66 -7.15 50.48
CA GLN A 7 8.89 -6.97 49.70
C GLN A 7 9.29 -8.23 48.90
N LYS A 8 9.07 -9.43 49.43
CA LYS A 8 9.31 -10.70 48.70
C LYS A 8 8.32 -10.90 47.55
N GLY A 9 7.06 -10.55 47.74
CA GLY A 9 6.03 -10.58 46.68
C GLY A 9 6.30 -9.57 45.56
N ALA A 10 6.70 -8.34 45.90
CA ALA A 10 7.05 -7.29 44.93
C ALA A 10 8.28 -7.67 44.09
N ARG A 11 9.35 -8.21 44.71
CA ARG A 11 10.53 -8.69 43.97
C ARG A 11 10.19 -9.84 43.00
N SER A 12 9.37 -10.80 43.42
CA SER A 12 8.91 -11.91 42.58
C SER A 12 8.06 -11.44 41.39
N LEU A 13 7.22 -10.42 41.60
CA LEU A 13 6.39 -9.80 40.56
C LEU A 13 7.26 -9.04 39.54
N THR A 14 8.22 -8.24 40.00
CA THR A 14 9.17 -7.51 39.14
C THR A 14 10.00 -8.48 38.30
N ILE A 15 10.51 -9.57 38.90
CA ILE A 15 11.27 -10.60 38.16
C ILE A 15 10.41 -11.25 37.06
N ARG A 16 9.15 -11.58 37.35
CA ARG A 16 8.23 -12.15 36.35
C ARG A 16 7.95 -11.17 35.22
N ILE A 17 7.71 -9.89 35.53
CA ILE A 17 7.52 -8.84 34.51
C ILE A 17 8.78 -8.71 33.65
N CYS A 18 9.98 -8.64 34.25
CA CYS A 18 11.24 -8.59 33.52
C CYS A 18 11.46 -9.82 32.62
N LEU A 19 11.10 -11.03 33.07
CA LEU A 19 11.21 -12.25 32.28
C LEU A 19 10.26 -12.27 31.07
N TYR A 20 9.01 -11.81 31.23
CA TYR A 20 8.07 -11.71 30.10
C TYR A 20 8.43 -10.57 29.14
N VAL A 21 8.96 -9.46 29.64
CA VAL A 21 9.51 -8.38 28.81
C VAL A 21 10.73 -8.88 28.03
N LEU A 22 11.65 -9.59 28.67
CA LEU A 22 12.82 -10.20 28.01
C LEU A 22 12.39 -11.20 26.93
N ALA A 23 11.38 -12.04 27.20
CA ALA A 23 10.83 -12.96 26.22
C ALA A 23 10.25 -12.23 24.99
N LEU A 24 9.54 -11.10 25.19
CA LEU A 24 9.07 -10.26 24.09
C LEU A 24 10.21 -9.61 23.31
N VAL A 25 11.28 -9.16 23.98
CA VAL A 25 12.46 -8.59 23.33
C VAL A 25 13.17 -9.63 22.46
N VAL A 26 13.34 -10.87 22.95
CA VAL A 26 13.96 -11.96 22.19
C VAL A 26 13.10 -12.35 20.98
N LEU A 27 11.78 -12.48 21.15
CA LEU A 27 10.87 -12.76 20.04
C LEU A 27 10.84 -11.62 19.01
N ALA A 28 10.91 -10.36 19.45
CA ALA A 28 11.01 -9.21 18.57
C ALA A 28 12.35 -9.18 17.80
N ALA A 29 13.47 -9.45 18.47
CA ALA A 29 14.78 -9.52 17.82
C ALA A 29 14.84 -10.65 16.77
N ALA A 30 14.30 -11.83 17.09
CA ALA A 30 14.19 -12.94 16.14
C ALA A 30 13.30 -12.60 14.94
N ALA A 31 12.16 -11.96 15.17
CA ALA A 31 11.28 -11.48 14.10
C ALA A 31 11.97 -10.42 13.22
N ILE A 32 12.71 -9.49 13.82
CA ILE A 32 13.47 -8.47 13.10
C ILE A 32 14.57 -9.11 12.25
N ALA A 33 15.32 -10.08 12.78
CA ALA A 33 16.37 -10.78 12.03
C ALA A 33 15.81 -11.62 10.87
N LEU A 34 14.71 -12.34 11.09
CA LEU A 34 14.00 -13.10 10.03
C LEU A 34 13.40 -12.17 8.98
N TRP A 35 12.82 -11.05 9.41
CA TRP A 35 12.30 -10.01 8.51
C TRP A 35 13.42 -9.37 7.70
N TRP A 36 14.57 -9.06 8.31
CA TRP A 36 15.76 -8.56 7.62
C TRP A 36 16.28 -9.56 6.58
N LYS A 37 16.40 -10.85 6.95
CA LYS A 37 16.85 -11.90 6.04
C LYS A 37 15.87 -12.14 4.90
N GLN A 38 14.56 -12.11 5.17
CA GLN A 38 13.52 -12.13 4.15
C GLN A 38 13.64 -10.92 3.23
N ARG A 39 13.87 -9.72 3.78
CA ARG A 39 14.01 -8.48 3.02
C ARG A 39 15.27 -8.47 2.17
N GLN A 40 16.39 -9.00 2.64
CA GLN A 40 17.60 -9.23 1.85
C GLN A 40 17.36 -10.23 0.72
N THR A 41 16.76 -11.38 1.02
CA THR A 41 16.42 -12.40 -0.01
C THR A 41 15.47 -11.82 -1.07
N MET A 42 14.54 -10.95 -0.68
CA MET A 42 13.68 -10.23 -1.63
C MET A 42 14.47 -9.16 -2.38
N ALA A 43 15.32 -8.36 -1.73
CA ALA A 43 16.09 -7.29 -2.36
C ALA A 43 17.10 -7.82 -3.39
N ASP A 44 17.73 -8.97 -3.14
CA ASP A 44 18.68 -9.60 -4.07
C ASP A 44 18.01 -10.14 -5.34
N LEU A 45 16.68 -10.36 -5.32
CA LEU A 45 15.89 -10.90 -6.44
C LEU A 45 14.88 -9.89 -7.03
N SER A 46 14.54 -8.84 -6.28
CA SER A 46 13.62 -7.77 -6.68
C SER A 46 14.33 -6.47 -7.08
N SER A 47 15.65 -6.38 -6.90
CA SER A 47 16.44 -5.29 -7.46
C SER A 47 16.62 -5.52 -8.96
N ALA A 48 15.52 -5.48 -9.71
CA ALA A 48 15.56 -4.85 -11.01
C ALA A 48 15.91 -3.38 -10.76
N VAL A 49 17.19 -3.13 -10.48
CA VAL A 49 17.70 -1.77 -10.45
C VAL A 49 17.36 -1.21 -11.81
N THR A 50 16.73 -0.03 -11.81
CA THR A 50 16.29 0.68 -13.02
C THR A 50 17.53 1.22 -13.74
N THR A 51 18.40 0.31 -14.18
CA THR A 51 19.64 0.63 -14.85
C THR A 51 19.28 0.83 -16.32
N SER A 52 18.95 2.08 -16.68
CA SER A 52 18.48 2.43 -18.03
C SER A 52 19.42 1.94 -19.12
N GLN A 53 20.74 2.03 -18.91
CA GLN A 53 21.76 1.58 -19.84
C GLN A 53 22.03 0.06 -19.83
N ALA A 54 21.36 -0.72 -18.98
CA ALA A 54 21.37 -2.19 -19.07
C ALA A 54 20.28 -2.71 -20.02
N SER A 55 19.26 -1.90 -20.30
CA SER A 55 18.08 -2.28 -21.09
C SER A 55 18.19 -1.76 -22.51
N VAL A 56 19.34 -2.00 -23.13
CA VAL A 56 19.62 -1.66 -24.53
C VAL A 56 19.75 -2.95 -25.34
N TYR A 57 19.79 -2.84 -26.67
CA TYR A 57 20.11 -3.99 -27.51
C TYR A 57 21.49 -4.57 -27.14
N PRO A 58 21.64 -5.85 -26.80
CA PRO A 58 22.83 -6.31 -26.09
C PRO A 58 24.00 -6.72 -26.99
N PHE A 59 23.82 -6.91 -28.30
CA PHE A 59 24.83 -7.58 -29.14
C PHE A 59 25.70 -6.62 -29.96
N GLY A 60 27.02 -6.74 -29.80
CA GLY A 60 28.02 -5.97 -30.53
C GLY A 60 29.32 -6.71 -30.84
N VAL A 61 30.22 -6.03 -31.54
CA VAL A 61 31.57 -6.52 -31.86
C VAL A 61 32.60 -5.39 -31.91
N ASN A 62 33.85 -5.70 -31.57
CA ASN A 62 34.98 -4.80 -31.74
C ASN A 62 35.49 -4.84 -33.19
N VAL A 63 35.83 -3.67 -33.73
CA VAL A 63 36.22 -3.49 -35.13
C VAL A 63 37.45 -2.60 -35.26
N SER A 64 38.14 -2.72 -36.39
CA SER A 64 39.23 -1.83 -36.81
C SER A 64 38.97 -1.34 -38.24
N LEU A 65 37.91 -0.57 -38.42
CA LEU A 65 37.38 -0.14 -39.72
C LEU A 65 38.34 0.77 -40.49
N GLU A 66 39.26 1.43 -39.79
CA GLU A 66 40.31 2.27 -40.35
C GLU A 66 41.32 1.48 -41.20
N ARG A 67 41.39 0.16 -41.00
CA ARG A 67 42.29 -0.74 -41.73
C ARG A 67 41.72 -1.22 -43.06
N TYR A 68 40.42 -1.03 -43.28
CA TYR A 68 39.75 -1.41 -44.51
C TYR A 68 39.76 -0.27 -45.52
N ASP A 69 39.88 -0.64 -46.80
CA ASP A 69 39.45 0.24 -47.87
C ASP A 69 37.92 0.43 -47.84
N ALA A 70 37.41 1.35 -48.66
CA ALA A 70 35.99 1.69 -48.66
C ALA A 70 35.08 0.49 -48.98
N THR A 71 35.52 -0.45 -49.83
CA THR A 71 34.70 -1.60 -50.25
C THR A 71 34.64 -2.64 -49.14
N ASP A 72 35.79 -2.97 -48.57
CA ASP A 72 35.90 -3.93 -47.48
C ASP A 72 35.24 -3.40 -46.20
N ARG A 73 35.29 -2.07 -45.95
CA ARG A 73 34.59 -1.44 -44.83
C ARG A 73 33.07 -1.64 -44.94
N GLN A 74 32.51 -1.42 -46.11
CA GLN A 74 31.08 -1.64 -46.37
C GLN A 74 30.72 -3.13 -46.24
N ARG A 75 31.58 -4.02 -46.74
CA ARG A 75 31.40 -5.47 -46.59
C ARG A 75 31.39 -5.91 -45.13
N ALA A 76 32.32 -5.41 -44.31
CA ALA A 76 32.39 -5.69 -42.89
C ALA A 76 31.11 -5.24 -42.17
N LEU A 77 30.68 -4.00 -42.38
CA LEU A 77 29.46 -3.45 -41.74
C LEU A 77 28.20 -4.21 -42.15
N ALA A 78 28.07 -4.56 -43.44
CA ALA A 78 26.95 -5.38 -43.91
C ALA A 78 26.92 -6.78 -43.27
N MET A 79 28.10 -7.42 -43.09
CA MET A 79 28.19 -8.72 -42.42
C MET A 79 27.87 -8.63 -40.91
N ILE A 80 28.28 -7.54 -40.26
CA ILE A 80 27.96 -7.27 -38.83
C ILE A 80 26.45 -7.10 -38.66
N GLU A 81 25.81 -6.30 -39.51
CA GLU A 81 24.36 -6.09 -39.47
C GLU A 81 23.59 -7.39 -39.77
N ALA A 82 24.04 -8.17 -40.77
CA ALA A 82 23.46 -9.46 -41.13
C ALA A 82 23.60 -10.52 -40.01
N ALA A 83 24.62 -10.41 -39.16
CA ALA A 83 24.76 -11.23 -37.96
C ALA A 83 23.77 -10.84 -36.84
N GLY A 84 22.96 -9.80 -37.04
CA GLY A 84 22.06 -9.26 -36.02
C GLY A 84 22.78 -8.42 -34.97
N LEU A 85 24.02 -8.00 -35.20
CA LEU A 85 24.72 -7.10 -34.28
C LEU A 85 24.27 -5.65 -34.52
N ARG A 86 24.28 -4.82 -33.46
CA ARG A 86 23.88 -3.41 -33.52
C ARG A 86 24.90 -2.43 -32.95
N TRP A 87 25.95 -2.94 -32.32
CA TRP A 87 27.01 -2.12 -31.73
C TRP A 87 28.37 -2.45 -32.34
N VAL A 88 29.12 -1.41 -32.69
CA VAL A 88 30.52 -1.50 -33.06
C VAL A 88 31.36 -0.69 -32.08
N ARG A 89 32.39 -1.29 -31.51
CA ARG A 89 33.40 -0.58 -30.70
C ARG A 89 34.63 -0.33 -31.56
N GLN A 90 34.97 0.94 -31.72
CA GLN A 90 36.00 1.42 -32.65
C GLN A 90 36.93 2.39 -31.90
N SER A 91 38.25 2.19 -32.02
CA SER A 91 39.24 3.14 -31.51
C SER A 91 39.39 4.35 -32.42
N PHE A 92 39.57 5.51 -31.79
CA PHE A 92 39.85 6.80 -32.40
C PHE A 92 41.10 7.39 -31.72
N PRO A 93 42.31 6.96 -32.14
CA PRO A 93 43.55 7.30 -31.45
C PRO A 93 43.87 8.79 -31.54
N TRP A 94 43.99 9.46 -30.40
CA TRP A 94 44.35 10.88 -30.34
C TRP A 94 45.69 11.14 -31.04
N ALA A 95 46.66 10.23 -30.90
CA ALA A 95 47.98 10.36 -31.51
C ALA A 95 47.95 10.44 -33.05
N GLU A 96 46.99 9.76 -33.67
CA GLU A 96 46.82 9.73 -35.13
C GLU A 96 45.95 10.89 -35.63
N ILE A 97 44.95 11.27 -34.83
CA ILE A 97 44.02 12.35 -35.15
C ILE A 97 44.67 13.72 -34.99
N GLU A 98 45.47 13.94 -33.95
CA GLU A 98 46.13 15.23 -33.65
C GLU A 98 47.66 15.05 -33.52
N PRO A 99 48.37 14.72 -34.62
CA PRO A 99 49.81 14.49 -34.57
C PRO A 99 50.62 15.74 -34.19
N GLN A 100 50.03 16.94 -34.37
CA GLN A 100 50.57 18.23 -33.93
C GLN A 100 49.47 19.02 -33.24
N PRO A 101 49.79 19.80 -32.19
CA PRO A 101 48.78 20.51 -31.39
C PRO A 101 47.96 21.47 -32.27
N GLY A 102 46.64 21.32 -32.24
CA GLY A 102 45.67 22.09 -33.03
C GLY A 102 45.52 21.68 -34.50
N HIS A 103 46.30 20.69 -34.98
CA HIS A 103 46.27 20.24 -36.38
C HIS A 103 45.68 18.83 -36.49
N TYR A 104 44.38 18.77 -36.77
CA TYR A 104 43.62 17.53 -36.83
C TYR A 104 43.58 16.89 -38.23
N ARG A 105 43.64 15.56 -38.29
CA ARG A 105 43.49 14.72 -39.49
C ARG A 105 42.17 13.95 -39.43
N TRP A 106 41.06 14.61 -39.78
CA TRP A 106 39.72 14.04 -39.65
C TRP A 106 39.28 13.09 -40.76
N GLN A 107 39.85 13.22 -41.98
CA GLN A 107 39.29 12.62 -43.19
C GLN A 107 38.96 11.12 -43.06
N LEU A 108 39.91 10.29 -42.62
CA LEU A 108 39.70 8.85 -42.46
C LEU A 108 38.57 8.54 -41.46
N TRP A 109 38.52 9.28 -40.36
CA TRP A 109 37.55 9.10 -39.29
C TRP A 109 36.16 9.59 -39.70
N ASP A 110 36.06 10.65 -40.50
CA ASP A 110 34.82 11.11 -41.11
C ASP A 110 34.23 10.01 -42.00
N GLU A 111 35.07 9.35 -42.79
CA GLU A 111 34.67 8.24 -43.66
C GLU A 111 34.26 7.00 -42.85
N VAL A 112 34.92 6.70 -41.73
CA VAL A 112 34.53 5.59 -40.83
C VAL A 112 33.18 5.87 -40.17
N VAL A 113 33.00 7.04 -39.57
CA VAL A 113 31.73 7.41 -38.92
C VAL A 113 30.60 7.43 -39.94
N SER A 114 30.81 8.05 -41.11
CA SER A 114 29.80 8.09 -42.17
C SER A 114 29.44 6.69 -42.68
N ALA A 115 30.41 5.78 -42.77
CA ALA A 115 30.15 4.41 -43.19
C ALA A 115 29.26 3.67 -42.18
N VAL A 116 29.52 3.80 -40.87
CA VAL A 116 28.69 3.16 -39.84
C VAL A 116 27.27 3.75 -39.82
N GLN A 117 27.13 5.07 -39.96
CA GLN A 117 25.82 5.76 -39.99
C GLN A 117 24.94 5.37 -41.18
N ALA A 118 25.52 4.81 -42.25
CA ALA A 118 24.75 4.27 -43.37
C ALA A 118 24.06 2.93 -43.04
N HIS A 119 24.38 2.33 -41.89
CA HIS A 119 23.79 1.10 -41.36
C HIS A 119 23.02 1.37 -40.07
N ASP A 120 22.15 0.43 -39.66
CA ASP A 120 21.49 0.45 -38.35
C ASP A 120 22.47 0.03 -37.23
N LEU A 121 23.60 0.74 -37.10
CA LEU A 121 24.68 0.43 -36.17
C LEU A 121 25.03 1.65 -35.31
N LYS A 122 25.35 1.39 -34.04
CA LYS A 122 25.80 2.38 -33.07
C LYS A 122 27.28 2.25 -32.78
N ILE A 123 27.97 3.37 -32.60
CA ILE A 123 29.42 3.43 -32.31
C ILE A 123 29.64 3.62 -30.81
N ILE A 124 30.52 2.79 -30.23
CA ILE A 124 31.22 3.07 -28.98
C ILE A 124 32.61 3.58 -29.36
N ALA A 125 32.86 4.88 -29.21
CA ALA A 125 34.11 5.52 -29.61
C ALA A 125 35.13 5.42 -28.48
N VAL A 126 36.23 4.69 -28.70
CA VAL A 126 37.33 4.59 -27.73
C VAL A 126 38.33 5.70 -28.00
N LEU A 127 38.42 6.66 -27.07
CA LEU A 127 39.33 7.80 -27.16
C LEU A 127 40.60 7.48 -26.37
N ASP A 128 41.61 6.97 -27.06
CA ASP A 128 42.83 6.43 -26.47
C ASP A 128 44.10 7.08 -27.06
N THR A 129 45.26 6.68 -26.52
CA THR A 129 46.61 7.14 -26.88
C THR A 129 46.88 8.63 -26.63
N ALA A 130 48.15 9.03 -26.69
CA ALA A 130 48.58 10.42 -26.69
C ALA A 130 49.63 10.69 -27.77
N PRO A 131 49.53 11.83 -28.51
CA PRO A 131 50.55 12.24 -29.46
C PRO A 131 51.85 12.55 -28.73
N SER A 132 52.99 12.39 -29.41
CA SER A 132 54.32 12.53 -28.80
C SER A 132 54.54 13.89 -28.11
N TRP A 133 53.90 14.96 -28.59
CA TRP A 133 53.99 16.29 -28.00
C TRP A 133 53.27 16.42 -26.65
N ALA A 134 52.28 15.57 -26.36
CA ALA A 134 51.44 15.64 -25.16
C ALA A 134 51.85 14.66 -24.05
N ARG A 135 52.72 13.66 -24.34
CA ARG A 135 53.08 12.59 -23.40
C ARG A 135 53.83 13.11 -22.16
N HIS A 136 53.58 12.50 -21.00
CA HIS A 136 54.31 12.77 -19.76
C HIS A 136 55.84 12.61 -19.91
N GLU A 137 56.27 11.59 -20.66
CA GLU A 137 57.64 11.41 -21.11
C GLU A 137 57.76 11.61 -22.62
N GLN A 138 58.27 12.78 -23.05
CA GLN A 138 58.41 13.12 -24.48
C GLN A 138 59.32 12.16 -25.27
N LYS A 139 60.13 11.35 -24.59
CA LYS A 139 60.99 10.32 -25.20
C LYS A 139 60.36 8.93 -25.21
N SER A 140 59.21 8.73 -24.57
CA SER A 140 58.51 7.44 -24.60
C SER A 140 57.97 7.18 -26.00
N GLU A 141 58.37 6.05 -26.59
CA GLU A 141 57.86 5.60 -27.89
C GLU A 141 56.43 5.03 -27.76
N ASN A 142 56.01 4.62 -26.55
CA ASN A 142 54.70 4.01 -26.30
C ASN A 142 53.55 5.04 -26.42
N PRO A 143 52.63 4.91 -27.39
CA PRO A 143 51.51 5.82 -27.57
C PRO A 143 50.46 5.77 -26.45
N TYR A 144 50.45 4.73 -25.63
CA TYR A 144 49.61 4.63 -24.43
C TYR A 144 50.26 5.29 -23.20
N THR A 145 51.28 6.12 -23.38
CA THR A 145 51.75 6.97 -22.29
C THR A 145 50.68 8.04 -22.01
N PRO A 146 50.20 8.19 -20.76
CA PRO A 146 49.19 9.20 -20.45
C PRO A 146 49.72 10.61 -20.73
N PRO A 147 48.81 11.57 -21.02
CA PRO A 147 49.22 12.95 -21.23
C PRO A 147 49.86 13.55 -19.98
N ARG A 148 50.82 14.44 -20.19
CA ARG A 148 51.41 15.26 -19.13
C ARG A 148 50.35 16.14 -18.46
N GLU A 149 49.54 16.79 -19.29
CA GLU A 149 48.49 17.71 -18.87
C GLU A 149 47.15 17.14 -19.34
N THR A 150 46.25 16.78 -18.41
CA THR A 150 44.93 16.22 -18.77
C THR A 150 44.10 17.18 -19.62
N ALA A 151 44.31 18.50 -19.46
CA ALA A 151 43.65 19.53 -20.24
C ALA A 151 43.95 19.45 -21.75
N ASP A 152 45.10 18.88 -22.15
CA ASP A 152 45.43 18.68 -23.56
C ASP A 152 44.55 17.59 -24.18
N TYR A 153 44.37 16.48 -23.45
CA TYR A 153 43.42 15.44 -23.81
C TYR A 153 41.99 15.97 -23.80
N GLY A 154 41.62 16.79 -22.80
CA GLY A 154 40.31 17.44 -22.73
C GLY A 154 39.98 18.28 -23.96
N ARG A 155 40.95 19.03 -24.51
CA ARG A 155 40.75 19.81 -25.75
C ARG A 155 40.48 18.91 -26.96
N PHE A 156 41.22 17.82 -27.09
CA PHE A 156 40.98 16.82 -28.14
C PHE A 156 39.59 16.20 -28.02
N VAL A 157 39.25 15.72 -26.82
CA VAL A 157 37.95 15.10 -26.54
C VAL A 157 36.80 16.06 -26.84
N ARG A 158 36.93 17.35 -26.47
CA ARG A 158 35.95 18.40 -26.81
C ARG A 158 35.82 18.59 -28.32
N ALA A 159 36.95 18.61 -29.05
CA ALA A 159 36.95 18.76 -30.50
C ALA A 159 36.30 17.54 -31.19
N PHE A 160 36.55 16.34 -30.68
CA PHE A 160 35.95 15.10 -31.16
C PHE A 160 34.43 15.09 -30.91
N ALA A 161 33.98 15.32 -29.67
CA ALA A 161 32.56 15.35 -29.31
C ALA A 161 31.82 16.48 -30.03
N GLY A 162 32.42 17.66 -30.16
CA GLY A 162 31.84 18.77 -30.94
C GLY A 162 31.70 18.46 -32.44
N ARG A 163 32.51 17.54 -32.97
CA ARG A 163 32.44 17.12 -34.38
C ARG A 163 31.42 16.01 -34.60
N TYR A 164 31.37 15.01 -33.72
CA TYR A 164 30.62 13.77 -33.93
C TYR A 164 29.42 13.57 -32.99
N GLY A 165 29.11 14.50 -32.07
CA GLY A 165 28.04 14.36 -31.07
C GLY A 165 26.61 14.29 -31.63
N GLN A 166 26.41 14.48 -32.94
CA GLN A 166 25.12 14.19 -33.58
C GLN A 166 25.02 12.74 -34.10
N GLN A 167 26.15 12.04 -34.19
CA GLN A 167 26.29 10.70 -34.75
C GLN A 167 26.74 9.66 -33.72
N ILE A 168 27.44 10.08 -32.66
CA ILE A 168 28.02 9.21 -31.63
C ILE A 168 27.50 9.64 -30.27
N ASP A 169 26.74 8.75 -29.63
CA ASP A 169 26.24 8.97 -28.27
C ASP A 169 27.15 8.38 -27.19
N TYR A 170 28.08 7.47 -27.52
CA TYR A 170 28.82 6.67 -26.53
C TYR A 170 30.34 6.82 -26.66
N TYR A 171 30.98 7.26 -25.58
CA TYR A 171 32.40 7.59 -25.53
C TYR A 171 33.10 6.80 -24.43
N GLN A 172 34.09 5.99 -24.78
CA GLN A 172 34.96 5.32 -23.82
C GLN A 172 36.24 6.14 -23.64
N VAL A 173 36.56 6.49 -22.38
CA VAL A 173 37.79 7.22 -22.05
C VAL A 173 38.91 6.23 -21.74
N TRP A 174 39.90 6.16 -22.63
CA TRP A 174 41.05 5.25 -22.55
C TRP A 174 40.70 3.76 -22.67
N ASP A 175 41.71 2.88 -22.62
CA ASP A 175 41.54 1.43 -22.52
C ASP A 175 42.64 0.78 -21.66
N GLU A 176 42.25 -0.19 -20.82
CA GLU A 176 43.14 -0.99 -19.96
C GLU A 176 44.24 -0.21 -19.17
N PRO A 177 43.94 0.93 -18.51
CA PRO A 177 44.94 1.72 -17.77
C PRO A 177 45.52 0.98 -16.55
N ASN A 178 44.99 -0.20 -16.23
CA ASN A 178 45.42 -1.05 -15.13
C ASN A 178 46.56 -2.02 -15.51
N VAL A 179 47.06 -1.94 -16.75
CA VAL A 179 48.20 -2.71 -17.26
C VAL A 179 49.30 -1.76 -17.74
N SER A 180 50.55 -2.02 -17.35
CA SER A 180 51.71 -1.14 -17.60
C SER A 180 51.88 -0.78 -19.08
N ALA A 181 51.73 -1.77 -19.97
CA ALA A 181 51.88 -1.58 -21.41
C ALA A 181 50.88 -0.57 -22.00
N HIS A 182 49.72 -0.41 -21.36
CA HIS A 182 48.65 0.53 -21.75
C HIS A 182 48.64 1.78 -20.84
N TRP A 183 49.72 1.99 -20.10
CA TRP A 183 49.97 3.15 -19.25
C TRP A 183 51.45 3.59 -19.33
N GLY A 184 52.01 3.57 -20.54
CA GLY A 184 53.35 4.10 -20.84
C GLY A 184 54.53 3.28 -20.33
N ASP A 185 54.37 1.97 -20.14
CA ASP A 185 55.36 1.04 -19.58
C ASP A 185 55.83 1.43 -18.16
N GLY A 186 55.00 2.22 -17.46
CA GLY A 186 55.24 2.73 -16.12
C GLY A 186 54.34 2.09 -15.05
N TYR A 187 54.31 2.68 -13.86
CA TYR A 187 53.40 2.28 -12.81
C TYR A 187 51.97 2.72 -13.11
N VAL A 188 51.02 1.82 -12.91
CA VAL A 188 49.59 2.10 -13.10
C VAL A 188 49.07 2.96 -11.96
N ASP A 189 48.21 3.92 -12.28
CA ASP A 189 47.71 4.89 -11.32
C ASP A 189 46.21 5.17 -11.56
N ALA A 190 45.38 4.59 -10.69
CA ALA A 190 43.94 4.77 -10.74
C ALA A 190 43.51 6.23 -10.48
N ALA A 191 44.26 6.99 -9.67
CA ALA A 191 43.95 8.40 -9.40
C ALA A 191 44.30 9.28 -10.61
N ALA A 192 45.43 9.02 -11.28
CA ALA A 192 45.80 9.71 -12.52
C ALA A 192 44.79 9.41 -13.65
N TYR A 193 44.39 8.15 -13.81
CA TYR A 193 43.31 7.79 -14.73
C TYR A 193 41.97 8.47 -14.36
N THR A 194 41.63 8.55 -13.06
CA THR A 194 40.41 9.26 -12.62
C THR A 194 40.44 10.75 -12.96
N ALA A 195 41.60 11.40 -12.87
CA ALA A 195 41.76 12.79 -13.30
C ALA A 195 41.56 12.96 -14.82
N LEU A 196 42.06 12.01 -15.62
CA LEU A 196 41.86 11.97 -17.07
C LEU A 196 40.38 11.74 -17.42
N LEU A 197 39.73 10.77 -16.76
CA LEU A 197 38.30 10.46 -16.92
C LEU A 197 37.43 11.67 -16.58
N ARG A 198 37.71 12.34 -15.46
CA ARG A 198 37.00 13.56 -15.05
C ARG A 198 37.09 14.66 -16.10
N GLU A 199 38.28 14.90 -16.63
CA GLU A 199 38.48 15.91 -17.67
C GLU A 199 37.75 15.52 -18.96
N GLY A 200 37.90 14.28 -19.41
CA GLY A 200 37.18 13.76 -20.59
C GLY A 200 35.67 13.90 -20.43
N TYR A 201 35.11 13.46 -19.31
CA TYR A 201 33.69 13.57 -18.99
C TYR A 201 33.19 15.01 -19.06
N ALA A 202 33.88 15.94 -18.39
CA ALA A 202 33.50 17.35 -18.38
C ALA A 202 33.49 17.96 -19.78
N GLN A 203 34.48 17.62 -20.62
CA GLN A 203 34.59 18.15 -21.98
C GLN A 203 33.59 17.52 -22.95
N ILE A 204 33.29 16.21 -22.81
CA ILE A 204 32.24 15.53 -23.57
C ILE A 204 30.90 16.18 -23.24
N LYS A 205 30.51 16.24 -21.97
CA LYS A 205 29.21 16.80 -21.56
C LYS A 205 29.05 18.29 -21.92
N ALA A 206 30.15 19.04 -21.99
CA ALA A 206 30.13 20.43 -22.43
C ALA A 206 29.90 20.60 -23.94
N ALA A 207 30.35 19.65 -24.76
CA ALA A 207 30.16 19.66 -26.21
C ALA A 207 28.86 18.94 -26.63
N ASP A 208 28.53 17.86 -25.94
CA ASP A 208 27.40 16.97 -26.15
C ASP A 208 26.76 16.60 -24.78
N PRO A 209 25.74 17.34 -24.33
CA PRO A 209 25.11 17.11 -23.03
C PRO A 209 24.35 15.80 -22.89
N VAL A 210 23.99 15.13 -23.98
CA VAL A 210 23.19 13.88 -23.97
C VAL A 210 24.04 12.63 -24.12
N ALA A 211 25.33 12.76 -24.45
CA ALA A 211 26.29 11.67 -24.54
C ALA A 211 26.38 10.81 -23.27
N TYR A 212 26.68 9.53 -23.42
CA TYR A 212 27.05 8.59 -22.37
C TYR A 212 28.56 8.33 -22.35
N VAL A 213 29.15 8.36 -21.16
CA VAL A 213 30.59 8.17 -20.96
C VAL A 213 30.86 6.83 -20.27
N LEU A 214 31.67 5.99 -20.91
CA LEU A 214 32.17 4.73 -20.36
C LEU A 214 33.55 4.95 -19.73
N THR A 215 33.82 4.25 -18.62
CA THR A 215 35.20 4.06 -18.16
C THR A 215 36.02 3.30 -19.20
N ALA A 216 37.34 3.30 -19.09
CA ALA A 216 38.21 2.35 -19.76
C ALA A 216 37.76 0.90 -19.49
N GLY A 217 37.89 0.03 -20.49
CA GLY A 217 37.72 -1.41 -20.31
C GLY A 217 38.89 -1.95 -19.50
N LEU A 218 38.66 -2.30 -18.23
CA LEU A 218 39.73 -2.81 -17.36
C LEU A 218 40.13 -4.23 -17.78
N ALA A 219 41.43 -4.47 -17.92
CA ALA A 219 41.98 -5.78 -18.25
C ALA A 219 41.88 -6.74 -17.04
N PRO A 220 41.37 -7.97 -17.19
CA PRO A 220 41.35 -8.92 -16.10
C PRO A 220 42.76 -9.44 -15.81
N THR A 221 43.23 -9.24 -14.58
CA THR A 221 44.50 -9.81 -14.10
C THR A 221 44.39 -10.19 -12.63
N THR A 222 45.27 -11.08 -12.18
CA THR A 222 45.41 -11.44 -10.75
C THR A 222 46.53 -10.67 -10.07
N GLU A 223 47.21 -9.77 -10.80
CA GLU A 223 48.34 -9.01 -10.29
C GLU A 223 47.92 -7.92 -9.29
N GLU A 224 48.80 -7.66 -8.32
CA GLU A 224 48.63 -6.64 -7.27
C GLU A 224 49.84 -5.69 -7.23
N GLY A 225 50.62 -5.67 -8.31
CA GLY A 225 51.87 -4.95 -8.40
C GLY A 225 51.71 -3.50 -8.86
N PRO A 226 52.75 -2.68 -8.74
CA PRO A 226 52.71 -1.30 -9.22
C PRO A 226 52.69 -1.20 -10.74
N LEU A 227 53.12 -2.24 -11.47
CA LEU A 227 53.09 -2.29 -12.94
C LEU A 227 51.72 -2.74 -13.46
N ASN A 228 51.07 -3.70 -12.81
CA ASN A 228 49.77 -4.21 -13.21
C ASN A 228 48.90 -4.40 -11.96
N LEU A 229 47.66 -3.93 -12.03
CA LEU A 229 46.72 -4.01 -10.92
C LEU A 229 45.43 -4.68 -11.38
N ASN A 230 44.95 -5.65 -10.60
CA ASN A 230 43.66 -6.29 -10.87
C ASN A 230 42.52 -5.26 -10.90
N GLU A 231 41.56 -5.53 -11.78
CA GLU A 231 40.46 -4.64 -12.12
C GLU A 231 39.59 -4.26 -10.91
N VAL A 232 39.48 -5.14 -9.91
CA VAL A 232 38.73 -4.89 -8.67
C VAL A 232 39.43 -3.83 -7.82
N ALA A 233 40.74 -3.98 -7.60
CA ALA A 233 41.54 -3.01 -6.86
C ALA A 233 41.64 -1.68 -7.61
N PHE A 234 41.80 -1.71 -8.93
CA PHE A 234 41.84 -0.50 -9.75
C PHE A 234 40.52 0.28 -9.72
N LEU A 235 39.37 -0.41 -9.82
CA LEU A 235 38.05 0.21 -9.70
C LEU A 235 37.82 0.83 -8.32
N ARG A 236 38.24 0.16 -7.23
CA ARG A 236 38.21 0.76 -5.89
C ARG A 236 39.09 2.01 -5.80
N GLY A 237 40.26 1.99 -6.44
CA GLY A 237 41.13 3.15 -6.56
C GLY A 237 40.45 4.33 -7.28
N LEU A 238 39.71 4.05 -8.35
CA LEU A 238 38.91 5.05 -9.06
C LEU A 238 37.83 5.67 -8.16
N TYR A 239 37.08 4.87 -7.42
CA TYR A 239 36.07 5.39 -6.49
C TYR A 239 36.70 6.19 -5.35
N ALA A 240 37.81 5.71 -4.79
CA ALA A 240 38.55 6.42 -3.74
C ALA A 240 39.10 7.78 -4.23
N ALA A 241 39.42 7.89 -5.51
CA ALA A 241 39.83 9.15 -6.16
C ALA A 241 38.64 10.06 -6.53
N GLY A 242 37.40 9.68 -6.21
CA GLY A 242 36.19 10.46 -6.47
C GLY A 242 35.62 10.28 -7.88
N GLY A 243 35.89 9.15 -8.55
CA GLY A 243 35.47 8.89 -9.92
C GLY A 243 33.97 8.66 -10.14
N ARG A 244 33.16 8.49 -9.07
CA ARG A 244 31.74 8.12 -9.14
C ARG A 244 30.94 9.02 -10.09
N ASP A 245 31.13 10.34 -10.08
CA ASP A 245 30.26 11.25 -10.83
C ASP A 245 30.70 11.49 -12.29
N TYR A 246 31.76 10.81 -12.75
CA TYR A 246 32.44 11.10 -14.02
C TYR A 246 32.36 9.95 -15.05
N PHE A 247 31.40 9.04 -14.90
CA PHE A 247 31.04 8.05 -15.92
C PHE A 247 29.58 7.63 -15.75
N ASP A 248 28.96 7.23 -16.85
CA ASP A 248 27.58 6.74 -16.91
C ASP A 248 27.51 5.20 -16.93
N ILE A 249 28.54 4.54 -17.46
CA ILE A 249 28.62 3.08 -17.67
C ILE A 249 30.02 2.56 -17.29
N LEU A 250 30.09 1.45 -16.56
CA LEU A 250 31.35 0.76 -16.30
C LEU A 250 31.68 -0.17 -17.47
N ALA A 251 32.81 0.04 -18.15
CA ALA A 251 33.32 -0.90 -19.15
C ALA A 251 34.16 -2.00 -18.48
N ALA A 252 33.90 -3.26 -18.84
CA ALA A 252 34.60 -4.41 -18.32
C ALA A 252 34.90 -5.44 -19.41
N LYS A 253 35.93 -6.26 -19.22
CA LYS A 253 36.35 -7.28 -20.20
C LYS A 253 36.24 -8.71 -19.66
N PRO A 254 35.03 -9.28 -19.45
CA PRO A 254 34.86 -10.59 -18.83
C PRO A 254 35.24 -11.75 -19.77
N TYR A 255 36.53 -11.99 -19.94
CA TYR A 255 37.04 -13.15 -20.65
C TYR A 255 36.80 -14.46 -19.88
N GLY A 256 36.51 -15.54 -20.61
CA GLY A 256 36.26 -16.85 -20.00
C GLY A 256 37.51 -17.65 -19.63
N PHE A 257 38.66 -17.29 -20.22
CA PHE A 257 39.95 -17.96 -20.04
C PHE A 257 39.83 -19.50 -20.20
N TRP A 258 40.35 -20.28 -19.25
CA TRP A 258 40.28 -21.75 -19.25
C TRP A 258 39.02 -22.34 -18.61
N SER A 259 38.08 -21.50 -18.17
CA SER A 259 36.89 -21.91 -17.42
C SER A 259 35.64 -21.95 -18.28
N GLY A 260 34.64 -22.73 -17.88
CA GLY A 260 33.32 -22.69 -18.52
C GLY A 260 32.50 -21.48 -18.05
N PRO A 261 31.48 -21.08 -18.83
CA PRO A 261 30.60 -19.95 -18.50
C PRO A 261 29.82 -20.15 -17.20
N ASP A 262 29.67 -21.38 -16.69
CA ASP A 262 28.97 -21.68 -15.44
C ASP A 262 29.87 -21.74 -14.19
N ASP A 263 31.18 -21.50 -14.31
CA ASP A 263 32.07 -21.43 -13.16
C ASP A 263 31.68 -20.27 -12.24
N ARG A 264 31.17 -20.58 -11.04
CA ARG A 264 30.63 -19.60 -10.07
C ARG A 264 31.65 -19.06 -9.08
N ARG A 265 32.93 -19.43 -9.20
CA ARG A 265 33.98 -18.91 -8.31
C ARG A 265 34.13 -17.41 -8.55
N GLN A 266 33.81 -16.60 -7.55
CA GLN A 266 33.96 -15.15 -7.56
C GLN A 266 35.12 -14.79 -6.62
N ASP A 267 36.34 -14.92 -7.13
CA ASP A 267 37.57 -14.68 -6.36
C ASP A 267 38.54 -13.88 -7.23
N VAL A 268 39.19 -12.87 -6.63
CA VAL A 268 40.15 -11.99 -7.32
C VAL A 268 41.38 -12.73 -7.85
N THR A 269 41.65 -13.95 -7.38
CA THR A 269 42.74 -14.82 -7.85
C THR A 269 42.34 -15.77 -8.99
N VAL A 270 41.06 -15.84 -9.35
CA VAL A 270 40.56 -16.79 -10.37
C VAL A 270 40.11 -16.04 -11.61
N LEU A 271 40.77 -16.28 -12.75
CA LEU A 271 40.40 -15.75 -14.07
C LEU A 271 39.23 -16.53 -14.68
N ASN A 272 38.03 -15.94 -14.70
CA ASN A 272 36.83 -16.52 -15.30
C ASN A 272 35.78 -15.45 -15.66
N PHE A 273 34.71 -15.88 -16.35
CA PHE A 273 33.58 -15.03 -16.74
C PHE A 273 32.84 -14.42 -15.53
N SER A 274 32.75 -15.15 -14.41
CA SER A 274 32.04 -14.71 -13.19
C SER A 274 32.71 -13.55 -12.45
N ARG A 275 33.96 -13.22 -12.75
CA ARG A 275 34.66 -12.05 -12.16
C ARG A 275 33.92 -10.74 -12.40
N LEU A 276 33.12 -10.63 -13.46
CA LEU A 276 32.29 -9.46 -13.71
C LEU A 276 31.42 -9.09 -12.49
N ALA A 277 30.93 -10.10 -11.76
CA ALA A 277 30.13 -9.89 -10.57
C ALA A 277 30.92 -9.23 -9.42
N LEU A 278 32.25 -9.37 -9.37
CA LEU A 278 33.09 -8.67 -8.38
C LEU A 278 33.12 -7.16 -8.66
N LEU A 279 33.23 -6.76 -9.93
CA LEU A 279 33.14 -5.35 -10.32
C LEU A 279 31.76 -4.78 -9.98
N ARG A 280 30.70 -5.53 -10.27
CA ARG A 280 29.34 -5.16 -9.87
C ARG A 280 29.21 -4.99 -8.36
N GLN A 281 29.79 -5.90 -7.57
CA GLN A 281 29.78 -5.79 -6.11
C GLN A 281 30.48 -4.52 -5.63
N VAL A 282 31.63 -4.15 -6.22
CA VAL A 282 32.30 -2.89 -5.90
C VAL A 282 31.38 -1.69 -6.18
N MET A 283 30.67 -1.65 -7.31
CA MET A 283 29.71 -0.57 -7.59
C MET A 283 28.60 -0.50 -6.54
N VAL A 284 28.07 -1.65 -6.10
CA VAL A 284 27.01 -1.70 -5.08
C VAL A 284 27.54 -1.24 -3.72
N ASP A 285 28.73 -1.69 -3.31
CA ASP A 285 29.39 -1.29 -2.06
C ASP A 285 29.64 0.22 -2.03
N GLU A 286 29.98 0.80 -3.18
CA GLU A 286 30.21 2.23 -3.38
C GLU A 286 28.92 3.02 -3.66
N GLY A 287 27.72 2.41 -3.55
CA GLY A 287 26.45 3.10 -3.75
C GLY A 287 26.17 3.55 -5.19
N ASP A 288 26.87 2.99 -6.18
CA ASP A 288 26.72 3.26 -7.62
C ASP A 288 26.05 2.10 -8.37
N GLY A 289 25.26 1.30 -7.65
CA GLY A 289 24.55 0.14 -8.19
C GLY A 289 23.51 0.48 -9.27
N GLU A 290 23.15 1.75 -9.47
CA GLU A 290 22.17 2.15 -10.48
C GLU A 290 22.72 2.19 -11.91
N LYS A 291 24.04 2.25 -12.07
CA LYS A 291 24.68 2.28 -13.39
C LYS A 291 24.90 0.90 -13.99
N ALA A 292 24.97 0.88 -15.32
CA ALA A 292 25.18 -0.34 -16.09
C ALA A 292 26.64 -0.75 -16.10
N VAL A 293 26.86 -2.05 -16.23
CA VAL A 293 28.14 -2.61 -16.66
C VAL A 293 27.99 -3.05 -18.10
N TRP A 294 28.93 -2.71 -18.97
CA TRP A 294 28.99 -3.20 -20.35
C TRP A 294 30.22 -4.09 -20.51
N ALA A 295 30.03 -5.27 -21.07
CA ALA A 295 31.10 -6.19 -21.41
C ALA A 295 31.68 -5.77 -22.76
N VAL A 296 32.68 -4.88 -22.73
CA VAL A 296 33.27 -4.29 -23.94
C VAL A 296 34.16 -5.27 -24.72
N GLU A 297 34.60 -6.35 -24.07
CA GLU A 297 35.21 -7.53 -24.70
C GLU A 297 34.85 -8.77 -23.86
N PHE A 298 34.26 -9.81 -24.46
CA PHE A 298 34.00 -11.07 -23.76
C PHE A 298 34.11 -12.29 -24.69
N GLY A 299 34.34 -13.46 -24.11
CA GLY A 299 34.31 -14.73 -24.83
C GLY A 299 35.52 -15.62 -24.58
N TRP A 300 35.65 -16.63 -25.44
CA TRP A 300 36.73 -17.62 -25.44
C TRP A 300 37.53 -17.53 -26.73
N ASN A 301 38.80 -17.89 -26.67
CA ASN A 301 39.71 -17.84 -27.81
C ASN A 301 39.80 -19.24 -28.44
N ALA A 302 39.80 -19.34 -29.77
CA ALA A 302 40.03 -20.59 -30.49
C ALA A 302 41.04 -20.37 -31.61
N LEU A 303 42.30 -20.71 -31.33
CA LEU A 303 43.37 -20.73 -32.31
C LEU A 303 43.29 -22.00 -33.16
N PRO A 304 43.73 -21.93 -34.43
CA PRO A 304 43.72 -23.09 -35.30
C PRO A 304 44.70 -24.17 -34.79
N PRO A 305 44.45 -25.47 -35.04
CA PRO A 305 45.28 -26.55 -34.51
C PRO A 305 46.76 -26.50 -34.90
N ASP A 306 47.09 -25.83 -36.01
CA ASP A 306 48.43 -25.63 -36.55
C ASP A 306 49.06 -24.28 -36.14
N TRP A 307 48.52 -23.62 -35.11
CA TRP A 307 49.03 -22.33 -34.63
C TRP A 307 50.50 -22.37 -34.22
N ALA A 308 51.33 -21.58 -34.91
CA ALA A 308 52.76 -21.43 -34.66
C ALA A 308 53.17 -20.05 -34.09
N GLY A 309 52.18 -19.16 -33.87
CA GLY A 309 52.40 -17.82 -33.34
C GLY A 309 52.55 -17.76 -31.81
N ARG A 310 52.41 -16.58 -31.21
CA ARG A 310 52.52 -16.41 -29.76
C ARG A 310 51.40 -17.16 -29.02
N PRO A 311 51.67 -17.77 -27.85
CA PRO A 311 50.63 -18.45 -27.08
C PRO A 311 49.54 -17.47 -26.64
N SER A 312 48.28 -17.93 -26.63
CA SER A 312 47.15 -17.11 -26.17
C SER A 312 47.16 -16.95 -24.64
N PRO A 313 47.18 -15.72 -24.10
CA PRO A 313 47.04 -15.48 -22.66
C PRO A 313 45.61 -15.78 -22.16
N TRP A 314 44.64 -15.93 -23.07
CA TRP A 314 43.25 -16.26 -22.77
C TRP A 314 42.97 -17.78 -22.82
N GLY A 315 44.00 -18.61 -23.01
CA GLY A 315 43.82 -20.02 -23.36
C GLY A 315 43.36 -20.21 -24.81
N THR A 316 43.17 -21.46 -25.23
CA THR A 316 42.65 -21.79 -26.55
C THR A 316 41.73 -23.01 -26.45
N ASP A 317 40.53 -22.88 -26.98
CA ASP A 317 39.53 -23.94 -27.14
C ASP A 317 39.48 -24.45 -28.59
N SER A 318 38.68 -25.48 -28.87
CA SER A 318 38.22 -25.78 -30.24
C SER A 318 37.17 -24.75 -30.67
N GLU A 319 36.95 -24.58 -31.98
CA GLU A 319 35.92 -23.66 -32.48
C GLU A 319 34.51 -24.02 -31.97
N GLU A 320 34.20 -25.32 -31.84
CA GLU A 320 32.93 -25.79 -31.29
C GLU A 320 32.76 -25.38 -29.84
N LEU A 321 33.80 -25.57 -29.02
CA LEU A 321 33.75 -25.25 -27.60
C LEU A 321 33.72 -23.73 -27.36
N GLN A 322 34.45 -22.95 -28.16
CA GLN A 322 34.37 -21.48 -28.16
C GLN A 322 32.95 -21.02 -28.44
N ALA A 323 32.33 -21.53 -29.51
CA ALA A 323 30.98 -21.14 -29.90
C ALA A 323 29.94 -21.54 -28.83
N GLN A 324 30.06 -22.75 -28.28
CA GLN A 324 29.19 -23.23 -27.21
C GLN A 324 29.28 -22.33 -25.96
N ARG A 325 30.50 -22.13 -25.43
CA ARG A 325 30.72 -21.36 -24.20
C ARG A 325 30.28 -19.91 -24.34
N THR A 326 30.52 -19.30 -25.50
CA THR A 326 30.13 -17.91 -25.76
C THR A 326 28.60 -17.76 -25.78
N VAL A 327 27.87 -18.69 -26.40
CA VAL A 327 26.40 -18.67 -26.41
C VAL A 327 25.82 -18.95 -25.01
N GLU A 328 26.39 -19.89 -24.27
CA GLU A 328 26.00 -20.19 -22.90
C GLU A 328 26.24 -18.99 -21.96
N ALA A 329 27.36 -18.27 -22.15
CA ALA A 329 27.66 -17.05 -21.40
C ALA A 329 26.63 -15.93 -21.65
N ILE A 330 26.22 -15.73 -22.91
CA ILE A 330 25.16 -14.78 -23.28
C ILE A 330 23.85 -15.14 -22.56
N ARG A 331 23.43 -16.41 -22.63
CA ARG A 331 22.18 -16.88 -22.00
C ARG A 331 22.22 -16.70 -20.49
N ARG A 332 23.34 -17.05 -19.86
CA ARG A 332 23.57 -16.86 -18.43
C ARG A 332 23.49 -15.38 -18.05
N ALA A 333 24.17 -14.52 -18.78
CA ALA A 333 24.15 -13.07 -18.57
C ALA A 333 22.73 -12.51 -18.64
N GLN A 334 21.96 -12.85 -19.68
CA GLN A 334 20.56 -12.44 -19.82
C GLN A 334 19.69 -12.95 -18.67
N ASP A 335 19.93 -14.17 -18.19
CA ASP A 335 19.16 -14.77 -17.11
C ASP A 335 19.52 -14.23 -15.72
N GLU A 336 20.77 -13.84 -15.48
CA GLU A 336 21.26 -13.58 -14.11
C GLU A 336 21.66 -12.12 -13.85
N TRP A 337 22.00 -11.36 -14.89
CA TRP A 337 22.66 -10.07 -14.74
C TRP A 337 21.81 -8.93 -15.36
N PRO A 338 20.71 -8.53 -14.70
CA PRO A 338 19.84 -7.44 -15.17
C PRO A 338 20.54 -6.07 -15.25
N TRP A 339 21.74 -5.98 -14.71
CA TRP A 339 22.61 -4.79 -14.69
C TRP A 339 23.64 -4.78 -15.82
N LEU A 340 23.77 -5.87 -16.58
CA LEU A 340 24.66 -5.97 -17.74
C LEU A 340 23.91 -5.49 -19.00
N GLY A 341 24.49 -4.52 -19.69
CA GLY A 341 23.97 -4.01 -20.97
C GLY A 341 24.59 -4.70 -22.17
N VAL A 342 25.40 -3.94 -22.93
CA VAL A 342 26.01 -4.44 -24.17
C VAL A 342 27.11 -5.46 -23.88
N MET A 343 27.16 -6.51 -24.69
CA MET A 343 28.18 -7.55 -24.73
C MET A 343 28.82 -7.57 -26.12
N LEU A 344 30.09 -7.20 -26.19
CA LEU A 344 30.85 -7.07 -27.44
C LEU A 344 31.84 -8.22 -27.64
N LEU A 345 31.72 -8.87 -28.79
CA LEU A 345 32.67 -9.90 -29.22
C LEU A 345 34.04 -9.25 -29.49
N PRO A 346 35.18 -9.91 -29.16
CA PRO A 346 36.45 -9.21 -29.03
C PRO A 346 37.08 -8.80 -30.36
N GLU A 347 36.69 -9.41 -31.48
CA GLU A 347 37.29 -9.17 -32.79
C GLU A 347 36.32 -9.55 -33.92
N PHE A 348 36.07 -8.67 -34.89
CA PHE A 348 35.30 -9.02 -36.08
C PHE A 348 36.11 -9.88 -37.07
N GLN A 349 37.30 -9.42 -37.45
CA GLN A 349 38.19 -10.09 -38.41
C GLN A 349 39.65 -9.85 -38.02
N PRO A 350 40.59 -10.80 -38.23
CA PRO A 350 41.99 -10.61 -37.87
C PRO A 350 42.63 -9.46 -38.66
N ALA A 351 43.56 -8.74 -38.03
CA ALA A 351 44.29 -7.65 -38.65
C ALA A 351 44.89 -8.02 -40.03
N ALA A 352 44.54 -7.23 -41.06
CA ALA A 352 45.07 -7.36 -42.40
C ALA A 352 46.28 -6.41 -42.58
N ARG A 353 47.48 -7.01 -42.73
CA ARG A 353 48.79 -6.39 -43.07
C ARG A 353 49.59 -5.72 -41.94
N GLY A 354 50.89 -6.06 -41.91
CA GLY A 354 51.96 -5.21 -41.38
C GLY A 354 52.88 -4.78 -42.52
N GLU A 355 53.55 -3.63 -42.40
CA GLU A 355 54.63 -3.25 -43.32
C GLU A 355 55.77 -4.27 -43.25
N HIS A 356 56.45 -4.53 -44.38
CA HIS A 356 57.64 -5.39 -44.54
C HIS A 356 57.44 -6.91 -44.81
N GLY A 357 56.28 -7.36 -45.26
CA GLY A 357 56.14 -8.72 -45.84
C GLY A 357 56.32 -9.88 -44.83
N ARG A 358 56.47 -9.58 -43.53
CA ARG A 358 55.98 -10.40 -42.43
C ARG A 358 54.78 -9.68 -41.82
N THR A 359 53.63 -10.33 -41.82
CA THR A 359 52.39 -9.85 -41.24
C THR A 359 52.54 -9.81 -39.72
N ALA A 360 52.59 -8.62 -39.13
CA ALA A 360 52.56 -8.42 -37.68
C ALA A 360 51.36 -9.09 -36.98
N GLY A 361 50.33 -9.49 -37.74
CA GLY A 361 49.14 -10.21 -37.27
C GLY A 361 49.12 -11.73 -37.49
N ASP A 362 50.18 -12.37 -38.01
CA ASP A 362 50.22 -13.85 -38.12
C ASP A 362 50.56 -14.54 -36.79
N ASP A 363 51.28 -13.83 -35.92
CA ASP A 363 51.71 -14.32 -34.61
C ASP A 363 50.85 -13.77 -33.45
N ASP A 364 49.75 -13.06 -33.74
CA ASP A 364 48.86 -12.47 -32.74
C ASP A 364 47.71 -13.43 -32.33
N PRO A 365 47.68 -13.90 -31.07
CA PRO A 365 46.64 -14.79 -30.59
C PRO A 365 45.23 -14.17 -30.57
N ARG A 366 45.07 -12.84 -30.72
CA ARG A 366 43.74 -12.20 -30.86
C ARG A 366 42.97 -12.73 -32.07
N ARG A 367 43.66 -13.24 -33.10
CA ARG A 367 43.05 -13.95 -34.24
C ARG A 367 42.06 -15.03 -33.81
N GLY A 368 42.31 -15.70 -32.69
CA GLY A 368 41.43 -16.76 -32.18
C GLY A 368 40.01 -16.28 -31.84
N PHE A 369 39.78 -14.98 -31.64
CA PHE A 369 38.46 -14.41 -31.34
C PHE A 369 37.65 -13.99 -32.56
N ALA A 370 38.26 -13.91 -33.75
CA ALA A 370 37.61 -13.35 -34.92
C ALA A 370 36.32 -14.10 -35.30
N LEU A 371 35.30 -13.37 -35.75
CA LEU A 371 34.05 -13.93 -36.27
C LEU A 371 34.17 -14.36 -37.73
N VAL A 372 34.94 -13.59 -38.51
CA VAL A 372 35.17 -13.79 -39.94
C VAL A 372 36.67 -13.96 -40.13
N ASP A 373 37.09 -14.89 -40.98
CA ASP A 373 38.50 -15.05 -41.30
C ASP A 373 38.99 -14.03 -42.34
N ARG A 374 40.25 -14.15 -42.76
CA ARG A 374 40.87 -13.23 -43.74
C ARG A 374 40.34 -13.39 -45.16
N ASP A 375 39.79 -14.55 -45.48
CA ASP A 375 39.21 -14.85 -46.80
C ASP A 375 37.72 -14.46 -46.84
N TRP A 376 37.24 -13.79 -45.79
CA TRP A 376 35.86 -13.34 -45.57
C TRP A 376 34.86 -14.47 -45.34
N GLU A 377 35.34 -15.64 -44.93
CA GLU A 377 34.48 -16.77 -44.59
C GLU A 377 34.02 -16.68 -43.12
N PRO A 378 32.71 -16.77 -42.84
CA PRO A 378 32.20 -16.78 -41.48
C PRO A 378 32.61 -18.04 -40.72
N ARG A 379 33.25 -17.87 -39.57
CA ARG A 379 33.60 -18.96 -38.64
C ARG A 379 32.36 -19.49 -37.91
N LEU A 380 32.49 -20.62 -37.22
CA LEU A 380 31.36 -21.22 -36.49
C LEU A 380 30.74 -20.25 -35.47
N LEU A 381 31.57 -19.46 -34.77
CA LEU A 381 31.09 -18.48 -33.81
C LEU A 381 30.17 -17.44 -34.46
N TYR A 382 30.49 -16.92 -35.65
CA TYR A 382 29.62 -15.97 -36.38
C TYR A 382 28.22 -16.54 -36.58
N ARG A 383 28.12 -17.79 -37.06
CA ARG A 383 26.82 -18.43 -37.35
C ARG A 383 26.01 -18.63 -36.07
N ARG A 384 26.66 -19.04 -34.97
CA ARG A 384 25.98 -19.21 -33.67
C ARG A 384 25.51 -17.89 -33.07
N ILE A 385 26.30 -16.82 -33.21
CA ILE A 385 25.90 -15.49 -32.78
C ILE A 385 24.74 -14.97 -33.63
N GLN A 386 24.77 -15.20 -34.94
CA GLN A 386 23.65 -14.86 -35.83
C GLN A 386 22.36 -15.56 -35.42
N GLU A 387 22.41 -16.86 -35.11
CA GLU A 387 21.25 -17.62 -34.60
C GLU A 387 20.67 -17.00 -33.31
N VAL A 388 21.51 -16.54 -32.38
CA VAL A 388 21.09 -15.96 -31.10
C VAL A 388 20.58 -14.53 -31.27
N ALA A 389 21.29 -13.70 -32.02
CA ALA A 389 20.98 -12.28 -32.17
C ALA A 389 19.76 -12.02 -33.07
N THR A 390 19.46 -12.92 -34.00
CA THR A 390 18.27 -12.81 -34.88
C THR A 390 17.05 -13.56 -34.35
N ALA A 391 17.17 -14.25 -33.21
CA ALA A 391 16.04 -14.91 -32.57
C ALA A 391 14.99 -13.86 -32.10
N PRO A 392 13.69 -14.23 -32.03
CA PRO A 392 12.66 -13.34 -31.50
C PRO A 392 13.04 -12.84 -30.10
N PRO A 393 12.99 -11.51 -29.86
CA PRO A 393 13.45 -10.95 -28.59
C PRO A 393 12.50 -11.33 -27.46
N VAL A 394 13.07 -11.62 -26.29
CA VAL A 394 12.33 -11.96 -25.05
C VAL A 394 12.88 -11.09 -23.93
N ALA A 395 11.99 -10.51 -23.11
CA ALA A 395 12.38 -9.77 -21.92
C ALA A 395 12.77 -10.74 -20.79
N HIS A 396 14.02 -10.72 -20.34
CA HIS A 396 14.48 -11.48 -19.17
C HIS A 396 14.26 -10.66 -17.89
N ALA A 397 14.76 -11.11 -16.74
CA ALA A 397 14.66 -10.35 -15.50
C ALA A 397 15.30 -8.95 -15.69
N GLY A 398 14.57 -7.89 -15.32
CA GLY A 398 15.00 -6.51 -15.57
C GLY A 398 13.82 -5.54 -15.70
N TYR A 399 14.13 -4.25 -15.71
CA TYR A 399 13.19 -3.17 -16.02
C TYR A 399 13.34 -2.77 -17.48
N TYR A 400 12.25 -2.52 -18.18
CA TYR A 400 12.26 -2.13 -19.59
C TYR A 400 11.42 -0.86 -19.79
N PRO A 401 11.96 0.16 -20.47
CA PRO A 401 11.17 1.34 -20.86
C PRO A 401 10.11 0.96 -21.89
N ALA A 402 9.08 1.80 -22.03
CA ALA A 402 7.96 1.50 -22.90
C ALA A 402 8.35 1.28 -24.38
N ASP A 403 9.40 1.93 -24.87
CA ASP A 403 9.88 1.83 -26.26
C ASP A 403 10.86 0.66 -26.49
N HIS A 404 11.06 -0.21 -25.50
CA HIS A 404 12.04 -1.29 -25.59
C HIS A 404 11.70 -2.32 -26.68
N TYR A 405 12.71 -2.76 -27.44
CA TYR A 405 12.59 -3.62 -28.63
C TYR A 405 12.00 -5.02 -28.38
N THR A 406 11.96 -5.47 -27.13
CA THR A 406 11.34 -6.75 -26.77
C THR A 406 9.81 -6.71 -26.85
N ALA A 407 9.20 -5.51 -26.79
CA ALA A 407 7.76 -5.36 -26.95
C ALA A 407 7.34 -5.16 -28.40
N ARG A 408 6.14 -5.63 -28.73
CA ARG A 408 5.51 -5.45 -30.05
C ARG A 408 4.22 -4.64 -29.89
N TYR A 409 4.18 -3.50 -30.55
CA TYR A 409 3.03 -2.61 -30.57
C TYR A 409 2.24 -2.76 -31.87
N GLN A 410 0.92 -2.83 -31.78
CA GLN A 410 0.01 -2.87 -32.92
C GLN A 410 -1.09 -1.82 -32.73
N GLY A 411 -1.34 -1.03 -33.77
CA GLY A 411 -2.30 0.09 -33.73
C GLY A 411 -1.62 1.45 -33.85
N SER A 412 -2.20 2.48 -33.23
CA SER A 412 -1.82 3.89 -33.42
C SER A 412 -0.99 4.48 -32.26
N TRP A 413 -0.11 3.68 -31.66
CA TRP A 413 0.71 4.07 -30.52
C TRP A 413 1.65 5.24 -30.82
N ARG A 414 1.93 6.05 -29.78
CA ARG A 414 2.91 7.15 -29.83
C ARG A 414 3.92 7.00 -28.70
N TRP A 415 5.15 7.46 -28.91
CA TRP A 415 6.23 7.39 -27.92
C TRP A 415 6.79 8.78 -27.60
N SER A 416 7.19 8.95 -26.34
CA SER A 416 7.96 10.08 -25.87
C SER A 416 8.80 9.65 -24.66
N PRO A 417 9.69 10.51 -24.15
CA PRO A 417 10.41 10.23 -22.90
C PRO A 417 9.49 9.96 -21.68
N LEU A 418 8.19 10.31 -21.78
CA LEU A 418 7.21 10.05 -20.72
C LEU A 418 6.63 8.63 -20.74
N GLY A 419 6.86 7.85 -21.81
CA GLY A 419 6.31 6.51 -22.02
C GLY A 419 5.61 6.34 -23.37
N ALA A 420 4.88 5.24 -23.51
CA ALA A 420 3.99 4.95 -24.63
C ALA A 420 2.57 5.44 -24.36
N ASP A 421 1.98 6.07 -25.36
CA ASP A 421 0.62 6.60 -25.34
C ASP A 421 -0.29 5.79 -26.27
N ILE A 422 -1.49 5.53 -25.77
CA ILE A 422 -2.54 4.81 -26.49
C ILE A 422 -3.07 5.74 -27.58
N GLY A 423 -3.19 5.27 -28.81
CA GLY A 423 -3.73 6.06 -29.92
C GLY A 423 -5.25 5.97 -30.02
N GLN A 424 -5.79 4.77 -29.84
CA GLN A 424 -7.21 4.47 -29.99
C GLN A 424 -7.60 3.19 -29.24
N ASP A 425 -8.91 2.94 -29.15
CA ASP A 425 -9.42 1.68 -28.60
C ASP A 425 -9.02 0.48 -29.47
N GLY A 426 -8.62 -0.60 -28.83
CA GLY A 426 -8.16 -1.83 -29.50
C GLY A 426 -6.66 -1.86 -29.81
N ASP A 427 -5.93 -0.77 -29.59
CA ASP A 427 -4.48 -0.75 -29.63
C ASP A 427 -3.92 -1.81 -28.67
N SER A 428 -2.96 -2.61 -29.14
CA SER A 428 -2.43 -3.74 -28.37
C SER A 428 -0.91 -3.71 -28.24
N LEU A 429 -0.44 -4.13 -27.07
CA LEU A 429 0.96 -4.29 -26.68
C LEU A 429 1.20 -5.75 -26.31
N THR A 430 2.16 -6.41 -26.97
CA THR A 430 2.60 -7.77 -26.67
C THR A 430 4.00 -7.77 -26.09
N ILE A 431 4.18 -8.39 -24.92
CA ILE A 431 5.45 -8.49 -24.21
C ILE A 431 5.78 -9.98 -24.01
N PRO A 432 6.67 -10.58 -24.84
CA PRO A 432 7.29 -11.86 -24.55
C PRO A 432 8.29 -11.70 -23.41
N PHE A 433 8.20 -12.53 -22.37
CA PHE A 433 9.11 -12.46 -21.23
C PHE A 433 9.48 -13.84 -20.68
N LYS A 434 10.61 -13.94 -19.97
CA LYS A 434 11.05 -15.14 -19.26
C LYS A 434 11.28 -14.81 -17.78
N GLY A 435 10.43 -15.34 -16.91
CA GLY A 435 10.50 -15.10 -15.47
C GLY A 435 9.22 -15.54 -14.77
N THR A 436 9.18 -15.40 -13.45
CA THR A 436 8.04 -15.89 -12.64
C THR A 436 7.01 -14.80 -12.31
N ARG A 437 7.30 -13.54 -12.66
CA ARG A 437 6.44 -12.37 -12.42
C ARG A 437 6.63 -11.30 -13.49
N LEU A 438 5.52 -10.66 -13.86
CA LEU A 438 5.49 -9.48 -14.73
C LEU A 438 4.69 -8.35 -14.05
N ASP A 439 5.33 -7.18 -13.97
CA ASP A 439 4.75 -5.94 -13.47
C ASP A 439 4.72 -4.89 -14.58
N LEU A 440 3.69 -4.04 -14.59
CA LEU A 440 3.52 -2.93 -15.53
C LEU A 440 3.56 -1.61 -14.78
N THR A 441 4.45 -0.71 -15.16
CA THR A 441 4.51 0.65 -14.62
C THR A 441 3.60 1.56 -15.45
N ILE A 442 2.56 2.08 -14.80
CA ILE A 442 1.53 2.90 -15.42
C ILE A 442 1.47 4.30 -14.81
N ARG A 443 1.02 5.26 -15.63
CA ARG A 443 0.60 6.57 -15.15
C ARG A 443 -0.92 6.62 -15.08
N ARG A 444 -1.44 6.79 -13.87
CA ARG A 444 -2.88 6.99 -13.63
C ARG A 444 -3.23 8.47 -13.70
N GLY A 445 -4.51 8.78 -13.90
CA GLY A 445 -5.01 10.15 -13.89
C GLY A 445 -6.52 10.24 -13.77
N ASP A 446 -7.04 11.46 -13.83
CA ASP A 446 -8.47 11.76 -13.78
C ASP A 446 -9.15 11.50 -15.14
N PHE A 447 -8.97 10.27 -15.65
CA PHE A 447 -9.56 9.80 -16.90
C PHE A 447 -9.95 8.33 -16.76
N LEU A 448 -10.98 7.93 -17.48
CA LEU A 448 -11.42 6.55 -17.52
C LEU A 448 -10.70 5.83 -18.66
N SER A 449 -9.96 4.77 -18.31
CA SER A 449 -9.31 3.89 -19.26
C SER A 449 -9.16 2.51 -18.65
N TYR A 450 -9.29 1.49 -19.48
CA TYR A 450 -9.12 0.10 -19.11
C TYR A 450 -8.08 -0.55 -20.01
N LEU A 451 -7.19 -1.32 -19.40
CA LEU A 451 -6.27 -2.21 -20.10
C LEU A 451 -6.78 -3.64 -19.83
N TYR A 452 -7.04 -4.41 -20.88
CA TYR A 452 -7.37 -5.83 -20.76
C TYR A 452 -6.10 -6.65 -20.97
N ILE A 453 -5.76 -7.49 -20.00
CA ILE A 453 -4.46 -8.18 -19.99
C ILE A 453 -4.66 -9.69 -19.96
N THR A 454 -3.96 -10.43 -20.80
CA THR A 454 -3.84 -11.89 -20.72
C THR A 454 -2.38 -12.31 -20.64
N ILE A 455 -2.10 -13.39 -19.90
CA ILE A 455 -0.81 -14.08 -19.86
C ILE A 455 -1.03 -15.47 -20.45
N ASP A 456 -0.31 -15.83 -21.51
CA ASP A 456 -0.43 -17.10 -22.24
C ASP A 456 -1.87 -17.41 -22.66
N GLY A 457 -2.60 -16.38 -23.10
CA GLY A 457 -4.01 -16.45 -23.49
C GLY A 457 -5.00 -16.62 -22.33
N GLN A 458 -4.52 -16.68 -21.08
CA GLN A 458 -5.36 -16.75 -19.88
C GLN A 458 -5.47 -15.39 -19.20
N PRO A 459 -6.59 -15.10 -18.48
CA PRO A 459 -6.69 -13.88 -17.68
C PRO A 459 -5.55 -13.78 -16.65
N ALA A 460 -4.89 -12.63 -16.63
CA ALA A 460 -3.79 -12.32 -15.72
C ALA A 460 -4.18 -12.58 -14.25
N ASN A 461 -3.39 -13.38 -13.54
CA ASN A 461 -3.79 -13.98 -12.27
C ASN A 461 -3.71 -13.02 -11.05
N ARG A 462 -3.24 -11.78 -11.23
CA ARG A 462 -3.20 -10.74 -10.20
C ARG A 462 -4.19 -9.60 -10.42
N LEU A 463 -4.99 -9.67 -11.48
CA LEU A 463 -5.94 -8.61 -11.84
C LEU A 463 -7.39 -9.02 -11.59
N PRO A 464 -8.27 -8.06 -11.27
CA PRO A 464 -9.71 -8.29 -11.16
C PRO A 464 -10.28 -8.70 -12.53
N ARG A 465 -11.42 -9.40 -12.49
CA ARG A 465 -12.12 -9.87 -13.70
C ARG A 465 -13.46 -9.17 -13.88
N ASP A 466 -13.77 -8.82 -15.12
CA ASP A 466 -15.05 -8.25 -15.52
C ASP A 466 -16.16 -9.34 -15.58
N ALA A 467 -17.37 -8.95 -15.99
CA ALA A 467 -18.50 -9.87 -16.08
C ALA A 467 -18.32 -10.97 -17.14
N GLN A 468 -17.44 -10.76 -18.12
CA GLN A 468 -17.08 -11.70 -19.18
C GLN A 468 -15.87 -12.56 -18.81
N GLY A 469 -15.29 -12.37 -17.62
CA GLY A 469 -14.14 -13.13 -17.12
C GLY A 469 -12.79 -12.61 -17.60
N ARG A 470 -12.74 -11.48 -18.32
CA ARG A 470 -11.50 -10.84 -18.77
C ARG A 470 -10.85 -10.10 -17.61
N SER A 471 -9.55 -10.27 -17.44
CA SER A 471 -8.78 -9.47 -16.49
C SER A 471 -8.57 -8.07 -17.02
N TYR A 472 -8.75 -7.08 -16.15
CA TYR A 472 -8.60 -5.68 -16.51
C TYR A 472 -7.81 -4.90 -15.47
N LEU A 473 -7.22 -3.80 -15.92
CA LEU A 473 -6.55 -2.79 -15.10
C LEU A 473 -7.16 -1.44 -15.46
N ILE A 474 -7.85 -0.82 -14.51
CA ILE A 474 -8.36 0.56 -14.65
C ILE A 474 -7.21 1.55 -14.43
N LEU A 475 -7.17 2.67 -15.15
CA LEU A 475 -6.14 3.71 -15.02
C LEU A 475 -6.61 4.97 -14.27
N TYR A 476 -7.84 4.99 -13.78
CA TYR A 476 -8.40 6.11 -13.02
C TYR A 476 -7.71 6.24 -11.65
N ASP A 477 -7.15 7.43 -11.37
CA ASP A 477 -6.79 7.91 -10.03
C ASP A 477 -6.72 9.44 -10.05
N PRO A 478 -7.57 10.16 -9.30
CA PRO A 478 -7.57 11.62 -9.25
C PRO A 478 -6.29 12.21 -8.62
N LEU A 479 -5.40 11.37 -8.08
CA LEU A 479 -4.12 11.79 -7.50
C LEU A 479 -2.94 11.69 -8.49
N TYR A 480 -3.19 11.31 -9.75
CA TYR A 480 -2.19 11.27 -10.83
C TYR A 480 -0.91 10.47 -10.49
N ARG A 481 -1.07 9.38 -9.73
CA ARG A 481 0.07 8.58 -9.28
C ARG A 481 0.64 7.74 -10.42
N THR A 482 1.96 7.63 -10.46
CA THR A 482 2.65 6.58 -11.22
C THR A 482 2.78 5.36 -10.31
N GLU A 483 2.35 4.20 -10.79
CA GLU A 483 2.28 2.98 -9.99
C GLU A 483 2.76 1.78 -10.81
N THR A 484 3.49 0.87 -10.16
CA THR A 484 3.85 -0.42 -10.73
C THR A 484 2.85 -1.48 -10.26
N VAL A 485 2.06 -2.00 -11.19
CA VAL A 485 0.99 -2.96 -10.93
C VAL A 485 1.42 -4.35 -11.38
N SER A 486 1.33 -5.34 -10.48
CA SER A 486 1.59 -6.73 -10.84
C SER A 486 0.48 -7.29 -11.71
N LEU A 487 0.84 -7.67 -12.95
CA LEU A 487 -0.07 -8.31 -13.89
C LEU A 487 -0.21 -9.80 -13.56
N ALA A 488 0.94 -10.46 -13.36
CA ALA A 488 0.98 -11.87 -12.98
C ALA A 488 2.18 -12.19 -12.10
N ALA A 489 2.02 -13.18 -11.22
CA ALA A 489 3.09 -13.67 -10.36
C ALA A 489 2.87 -15.13 -9.98
N GLY A 490 3.93 -15.82 -9.54
CA GLY A 490 3.92 -17.27 -9.31
C GLY A 490 3.82 -18.09 -10.59
N LEU A 491 4.31 -17.56 -11.71
CA LEU A 491 4.43 -18.27 -12.98
C LEU A 491 5.60 -19.27 -12.92
N PRO A 492 5.59 -20.35 -13.73
CA PRO A 492 6.79 -21.15 -13.98
C PRO A 492 7.94 -20.28 -14.50
N ASP A 493 9.20 -20.65 -14.26
CA ASP A 493 10.35 -19.92 -14.81
C ASP A 493 10.61 -20.33 -16.27
N THR A 494 9.65 -20.00 -17.14
CA THR A 494 9.64 -20.30 -18.58
C THR A 494 9.37 -19.03 -19.38
N THR A 495 9.36 -19.13 -20.70
CA THR A 495 8.90 -18.03 -21.56
C THR A 495 7.37 -17.95 -21.54
N HIS A 496 6.87 -16.73 -21.40
CA HIS A 496 5.46 -16.35 -21.34
C HIS A 496 5.19 -15.22 -22.32
N GLU A 497 3.92 -15.06 -22.71
CA GLU A 497 3.47 -13.95 -23.53
C GLU A 497 2.38 -13.15 -22.81
N ALA A 498 2.64 -11.88 -22.54
CA ALA A 498 1.64 -10.94 -22.06
C ALA A 498 1.04 -10.16 -23.24
N VAL A 499 -0.29 -10.11 -23.33
CA VAL A 499 -1.00 -9.30 -24.31
C VAL A 499 -1.87 -8.29 -23.56
N ILE A 500 -1.69 -7.00 -23.86
CA ILE A 500 -2.38 -5.87 -23.24
C ILE A 500 -3.17 -5.17 -24.34
N VAL A 501 -4.49 -5.06 -24.20
CA VAL A 501 -5.38 -4.37 -25.15
C VAL A 501 -6.01 -3.16 -24.47
N ALA A 502 -5.82 -1.99 -25.04
CA ALA A 502 -6.27 -0.74 -24.47
C ALA A 502 -7.70 -0.37 -24.88
N GLN A 503 -8.42 0.28 -23.95
CA GLN A 503 -9.71 0.93 -24.17
C GLN A 503 -9.71 2.27 -23.41
N GLY A 504 -9.71 3.39 -24.13
CA GLY A 504 -9.53 4.74 -23.59
C GLY A 504 -8.07 5.12 -23.34
N GLY A 505 -7.86 6.25 -22.64
CA GLY A 505 -6.53 6.64 -22.13
C GLY A 505 -5.60 7.33 -23.13
N TRP A 506 -6.11 7.76 -24.29
CA TRP A 506 -5.35 8.48 -25.31
C TRP A 506 -4.91 9.88 -24.84
N GLY A 507 -3.66 10.25 -25.15
CA GLY A 507 -3.06 11.53 -24.75
C GLY A 507 -2.58 11.58 -23.30
N GLN A 508 -2.47 10.43 -22.62
CA GLN A 508 -2.16 10.33 -21.19
C GLN A 508 -0.77 9.74 -20.91
N TRP A 509 -0.09 9.17 -21.93
CA TRP A 509 1.22 8.52 -21.77
C TRP A 509 1.16 7.43 -20.68
N ALA A 510 0.13 6.58 -20.80
CA ALA A 510 -0.32 5.67 -19.75
C ALA A 510 0.69 4.57 -19.41
N ILE A 511 1.52 4.12 -20.36
CA ILE A 511 2.48 3.02 -20.17
C ILE A 511 3.89 3.59 -20.04
N VAL A 512 4.49 3.47 -18.86
CA VAL A 512 5.86 3.98 -18.61
C VAL A 512 6.90 2.90 -18.95
N GLY A 513 6.60 1.64 -18.63
CA GLY A 513 7.50 0.51 -18.84
C GLY A 513 6.98 -0.74 -18.15
N TRP A 514 7.78 -1.81 -18.13
CA TRP A 514 7.45 -3.05 -17.45
C TRP A 514 8.68 -3.64 -16.74
N THR A 515 8.43 -4.46 -15.73
CA THR A 515 9.47 -5.17 -14.99
C THR A 515 9.19 -6.65 -15.02
N VAL A 516 10.19 -7.44 -15.40
CA VAL A 516 10.18 -8.90 -15.28
C VAL A 516 11.02 -9.27 -14.07
N ALA A 517 10.49 -10.14 -13.21
CA ALA A 517 11.17 -10.57 -12.00
C ALA A 517 11.12 -12.09 -11.83
N ARG A 518 12.10 -12.62 -11.08
CA ARG A 518 12.08 -13.99 -10.56
C ARG A 518 11.84 -13.95 -9.05
N GLU A 519 10.62 -14.25 -8.63
CA GLU A 519 10.25 -14.29 -7.21
C GLU A 519 11.01 -15.37 -6.43
N ALA A 520 11.56 -15.00 -5.27
CA ALA A 520 12.08 -15.94 -4.29
C ALA A 520 10.93 -16.66 -3.58
N ASP A 521 11.06 -17.97 -3.31
CA ASP A 521 10.12 -18.66 -2.43
C ASP A 521 10.30 -18.21 -0.96
N VAL A 522 9.52 -17.21 -0.55
CA VAL A 522 9.53 -16.67 0.82
C VAL A 522 8.58 -17.40 1.79
N ARG A 523 7.90 -18.47 1.35
CA ARG A 523 6.97 -19.24 2.20
C ARG A 523 7.61 -19.71 3.52
N PRO A 524 8.87 -20.20 3.56
CA PRO A 524 9.49 -20.62 4.81
C PRO A 524 9.60 -19.48 5.85
N TYR A 525 9.93 -18.26 5.39
CA TYR A 525 10.05 -17.08 6.25
C TYR A 525 8.69 -16.63 6.80
N ARG A 526 7.64 -16.66 5.97
CA ARG A 526 6.27 -16.32 6.38
C ARG A 526 5.74 -17.31 7.42
N VAL A 527 6.02 -18.60 7.27
CA VAL A 527 5.67 -19.63 8.26
C VAL A 527 6.42 -19.37 9.57
N ALA A 528 7.72 -19.09 9.52
CA ALA A 528 8.53 -18.81 10.71
C ALA A 528 8.05 -17.56 11.48
N LEU A 529 7.78 -16.45 10.77
CA LEU A 529 7.23 -15.23 11.39
C LEU A 529 5.85 -15.46 12.00
N SER A 530 5.00 -16.26 11.34
CA SER A 530 3.67 -16.62 11.86
C SER A 530 3.77 -17.43 13.15
N LEU A 531 4.71 -18.37 13.23
CA LEU A 531 4.97 -19.15 14.44
C LEU A 531 5.49 -18.28 15.60
N ILE A 532 6.36 -17.28 15.32
CA ILE A 532 6.83 -16.31 16.33
C ILE A 532 5.67 -15.44 16.84
N GLY A 533 4.81 -14.95 15.94
CA GLY A 533 3.62 -14.17 16.29
C GLY A 533 2.66 -14.95 17.19
N LEU A 534 2.39 -16.22 16.87
CA LEU A 534 1.58 -17.11 17.70
C LEU A 534 2.21 -17.36 19.08
N GLY A 535 3.54 -17.47 19.16
CA GLY A 535 4.27 -17.62 20.42
C GLY A 535 4.26 -16.38 21.33
N ALA A 536 4.10 -15.17 20.78
CA ALA A 536 4.08 -13.92 21.54
C ALA A 536 2.75 -13.66 22.27
N LEU A 537 1.63 -14.18 21.76
CA LEU A 537 0.28 -14.02 22.32
C LEU A 537 0.15 -14.47 23.80
N PRO A 538 0.59 -15.68 24.21
CA PRO A 538 0.51 -16.10 25.60
C PRO A 538 1.44 -15.31 26.54
N VAL A 539 2.58 -14.81 26.04
CA VAL A 539 3.52 -13.96 26.78
C VAL A 539 2.90 -12.59 27.07
N LEU A 540 2.28 -11.98 26.05
CA LEU A 540 1.56 -10.70 26.17
C LEU A 540 0.35 -10.81 27.12
N TRP A 541 -0.41 -11.90 27.03
CA TRP A 541 -1.53 -12.17 27.93
C TRP A 541 -1.10 -12.26 29.41
N ARG A 542 0.01 -12.96 29.68
CA ARG A 542 0.57 -13.09 31.03
C ARG A 542 1.12 -11.76 31.55
N LEU A 543 1.74 -10.95 30.70
CA LEU A 543 2.22 -9.60 31.04
C LEU A 543 1.07 -8.66 31.41
N LEU A 544 0.00 -8.64 30.60
CA LEU A 544 -1.20 -7.83 30.86
C LEU A 544 -1.91 -8.24 32.16
N ALA A 545 -1.96 -9.55 32.44
CA ALA A 545 -2.49 -10.06 33.71
C ALA A 545 -1.66 -9.59 34.92
N LEU A 546 -0.33 -9.49 34.78
CA LEU A 546 0.60 -9.03 35.81
C LEU A 546 0.52 -7.51 36.05
N VAL A 547 0.43 -6.71 34.97
CA VAL A 547 0.27 -5.24 35.06
C VAL A 547 -1.06 -4.86 35.73
N ARG A 548 -2.13 -5.64 35.49
CA ARG A 548 -3.43 -5.46 36.14
C ARG A 548 -3.36 -5.62 37.66
N THR A 549 -2.54 -6.54 38.17
CA THR A 549 -2.27 -6.71 39.61
C THR A 549 -1.45 -5.55 40.19
N SER A 550 -0.56 -4.94 39.41
CA SER A 550 0.28 -3.80 39.84
C SER A 550 -0.51 -2.50 39.96
N TRP A 551 -1.48 -2.27 39.07
CA TRP A 551 -2.36 -1.09 39.07
C TRP A 551 -3.32 -1.02 40.27
N GLN A 552 -3.62 -2.17 40.88
CA GLN A 552 -4.44 -2.26 42.09
C GLN A 552 -3.70 -1.82 43.37
N LEU A 553 -2.37 -1.73 43.33
CA LEU A 553 -1.53 -1.35 44.47
C LEU A 553 -1.26 0.16 44.56
N VAL A 554 -1.28 0.89 43.44
CA VAL A 554 -0.92 2.33 43.35
C VAL A 554 -2.04 3.27 43.84
N LEU A 555 -3.29 2.83 43.82
CA LEU A 555 -4.45 3.69 44.13
C LEU A 555 -4.88 3.68 45.62
N ARG A 556 -4.15 3.02 46.52
CA ARG A 556 -4.46 2.92 47.97
C ARG A 556 -4.22 4.21 48.79
N GLY A 557 -4.19 5.39 48.18
CA GLY A 557 -4.03 6.68 48.87
C GLY A 557 -5.36 7.34 49.28
N ASP A 558 -5.36 8.03 50.42
CA ASP A 558 -6.51 8.69 51.08
C ASP A 558 -7.22 9.82 50.29
N TYR A 559 -6.94 10.00 48.99
CA TYR A 559 -7.58 11.02 48.15
C TYR A 559 -9.04 10.69 47.80
N ALA A 560 -9.44 9.42 47.80
CA ALA A 560 -10.79 8.97 47.43
C ALA A 560 -11.86 9.49 48.41
N ALA A 561 -11.54 9.58 49.71
CA ALA A 561 -12.48 9.95 50.76
C ALA A 561 -12.93 11.42 50.68
N ARG A 562 -12.04 12.34 50.28
CA ARG A 562 -12.33 13.78 50.13
C ARG A 562 -13.22 14.09 48.92
N ILE A 563 -13.14 13.28 47.85
CA ILE A 563 -13.96 13.44 46.63
C ILE A 563 -15.41 12.99 46.86
N THR A 564 -15.63 11.91 47.64
CA THR A 564 -16.97 11.41 48.00
C THR A 564 -17.76 12.36 48.91
N ALA A 565 -17.08 13.14 49.76
CA ALA A 565 -17.72 14.10 50.66
C ALA A 565 -18.33 15.31 49.91
N GLN A 566 -17.79 15.69 48.75
CA GLN A 566 -18.35 16.76 47.91
C GLN A 566 -19.53 16.30 47.03
N GLN A 567 -19.55 15.04 46.57
CA GLN A 567 -20.66 14.49 45.75
C GLN A 567 -22.00 14.46 46.50
N GLY A 568 -21.98 14.27 47.82
CA GLY A 568 -23.20 14.28 48.66
C GLY A 568 -23.91 15.64 48.73
N ARG A 569 -23.17 16.76 48.64
CA ARG A 569 -23.74 18.13 48.73
C ARG A 569 -24.34 18.64 47.41
N CYS A 570 -23.94 18.09 46.26
CA CYS A 570 -24.50 18.47 44.96
C CYS A 570 -25.75 17.65 44.57
N ARG A 571 -25.88 16.42 45.08
CA ARG A 571 -27.06 15.57 44.83
C ARG A 571 -28.35 16.06 45.52
N SER A 572 -28.26 17.01 46.44
CA SER A 572 -29.41 17.65 47.10
C SER A 572 -30.06 18.78 46.27
N LEU A 573 -29.48 19.15 45.12
CA LEU A 573 -30.07 20.14 44.21
C LEU A 573 -31.25 19.55 43.42
N ASN A 574 -32.24 20.39 43.09
CA ASN A 574 -33.43 20.01 42.33
C ASN A 574 -33.06 19.41 40.95
N GLU A 575 -33.69 18.27 40.60
CA GLU A 575 -33.46 17.54 39.34
C GLU A 575 -33.70 18.41 38.10
N GLY A 576 -34.71 19.28 38.12
CA GLY A 576 -35.00 20.20 37.00
C GLY A 576 -33.89 21.23 36.80
N LEU A 577 -33.35 21.77 37.89
CA LEU A 577 -32.24 22.72 37.85
C LEU A 577 -30.97 22.09 37.29
N GLN A 578 -30.65 20.86 37.70
CA GLN A 578 -29.48 20.12 37.18
C GLN A 578 -29.59 19.83 35.68
N LEU A 579 -30.79 19.48 35.19
CA LEU A 579 -31.05 19.31 33.76
C LEU A 579 -30.84 20.62 33.00
N THR A 580 -31.43 21.72 33.48
CA THR A 580 -31.29 23.04 32.87
C THR A 580 -29.84 23.51 32.83
N LEU A 581 -29.09 23.34 33.93
CA LEU A 581 -27.67 23.68 33.98
C LEU A 581 -26.83 22.84 33.01
N THR A 582 -27.15 21.55 32.86
CA THR A 582 -26.46 20.66 31.91
C THR A 582 -26.73 21.10 30.47
N ALA A 583 -27.99 21.44 30.15
CA ALA A 583 -28.37 21.94 28.84
C ALA A 583 -27.70 23.29 28.53
N ILE A 584 -27.71 24.24 29.48
CA ILE A 584 -27.05 25.55 29.33
C ILE A 584 -25.54 25.36 29.13
N ALA A 585 -24.88 24.53 29.93
CA ALA A 585 -23.45 24.27 29.79
C ALA A 585 -23.11 23.66 28.42
N ALA A 586 -23.93 22.72 27.93
CA ALA A 586 -23.78 22.13 26.60
C ALA A 586 -23.99 23.15 25.47
N VAL A 587 -25.02 24.00 25.56
CA VAL A 587 -25.32 25.06 24.59
C VAL A 587 -24.21 26.11 24.56
N VAL A 588 -23.79 26.60 25.74
CA VAL A 588 -22.69 27.57 25.86
C VAL A 588 -21.40 27.00 25.28
N PHE A 589 -21.06 25.75 25.62
CA PHE A 589 -19.87 25.10 25.08
C PHE A 589 -19.92 24.96 23.56
N TYR A 590 -21.06 24.52 23.01
CA TYR A 590 -21.18 24.20 21.60
C TYR A 590 -21.27 25.44 20.69
N PHE A 591 -22.14 26.39 21.06
CA PHE A 591 -22.44 27.55 20.23
C PHE A 591 -21.53 28.76 20.48
N SER A 592 -20.82 28.83 21.61
CA SER A 592 -19.94 29.98 21.88
C SER A 592 -18.80 30.05 20.85
N PRO A 593 -18.59 31.14 20.10
CA PRO A 593 -17.43 31.25 19.22
C PRO A 593 -16.12 31.53 19.98
N TRP A 594 -16.18 31.85 21.29
CA TRP A 594 -15.04 32.28 22.09
C TRP A 594 -14.42 31.13 22.87
N LEU A 595 -13.11 30.92 22.71
CA LEU A 595 -12.37 29.89 23.47
C LEU A 595 -12.47 30.12 24.99
N LEU A 596 -12.42 31.39 25.43
CA LEU A 596 -12.54 31.80 26.83
C LEU A 596 -13.88 31.44 27.48
N LEU A 597 -14.95 31.30 26.68
CA LEU A 597 -16.26 30.86 27.16
C LEU A 597 -16.46 29.35 26.96
N SER A 598 -15.81 28.77 25.94
CA SER A 598 -15.90 27.34 25.64
C SER A 598 -15.20 26.49 26.70
N LEU A 599 -14.02 26.89 27.18
CA LEU A 599 -13.27 26.12 28.19
C LEU A 599 -14.00 26.03 29.55
N PRO A 600 -14.52 27.13 30.13
CA PRO A 600 -15.37 27.05 31.32
C PRO A 600 -16.67 26.28 31.08
N GLY A 601 -17.29 26.42 29.90
CA GLY A 601 -18.48 25.65 29.52
C GLY A 601 -18.21 24.14 29.50
N LEU A 602 -17.09 23.71 28.92
CA LEU A 602 -16.65 22.32 28.91
C LEU A 602 -16.37 21.80 30.32
N LEU A 603 -15.70 22.60 31.16
CA LEU A 603 -15.42 22.24 32.55
C LEU A 603 -16.71 22.11 33.36
N ALA A 604 -17.64 23.05 33.23
CA ALA A 604 -18.95 23.00 33.86
C ALA A 604 -19.73 21.76 33.42
N LEU A 605 -19.71 21.45 32.12
CA LEU A 605 -20.32 20.25 31.57
C LEU A 605 -19.69 18.97 32.14
N ALA A 606 -18.35 18.90 32.21
CA ALA A 606 -17.63 17.78 32.80
C ALA A 606 -18.00 17.57 34.28
N VAL A 607 -18.10 18.65 35.07
CA VAL A 607 -18.52 18.61 36.48
C VAL A 607 -19.98 18.16 36.60
N LEU A 608 -20.88 18.64 35.75
CA LEU A 608 -22.30 18.24 35.79
C LEU A 608 -22.48 16.77 35.40
N ILE A 609 -21.77 16.28 34.38
CA ILE A 609 -21.75 14.85 34.00
C ILE A 609 -21.13 14.02 35.14
N TRP A 610 -20.06 14.51 35.76
CA TRP A 610 -19.46 13.91 36.95
C TRP A 610 -20.43 13.78 38.12
N LEU A 611 -21.43 14.66 38.24
CA LEU A 611 -22.46 14.60 39.28
C LEU A 611 -23.69 13.77 38.85
N ARG A 612 -24.08 13.85 37.58
CA ARG A 612 -25.27 13.22 36.98
C ARG A 612 -24.89 12.54 35.66
N LEU A 613 -24.35 11.33 35.77
CA LEU A 613 -23.88 10.57 34.61
C LEU A 613 -25.05 10.21 33.69
N ASP A 614 -26.23 10.00 34.26
CA ASP A 614 -27.48 9.78 33.54
C ASP A 614 -27.87 10.94 32.62
N LEU A 615 -27.61 12.20 33.03
CA LEU A 615 -27.85 13.37 32.18
C LEU A 615 -26.82 13.47 31.06
N GLY A 616 -25.57 13.09 31.33
CA GLY A 616 -24.53 13.00 30.31
C GLY A 616 -24.85 11.95 29.23
N LEU A 617 -25.31 10.76 29.64
CA LEU A 617 -25.71 9.69 28.72
C LEU A 617 -26.95 10.10 27.90
N ALA A 618 -27.93 10.77 28.52
CA ALA A 618 -29.08 11.29 27.78
C ALA A 618 -28.66 12.38 26.77
N LEU A 619 -27.75 13.28 27.16
CA LEU A 619 -27.20 14.30 26.27
C LEU A 619 -26.44 13.69 25.10
N ALA A 620 -25.61 12.67 25.34
CA ALA A 620 -24.90 11.97 24.28
C ALA A 620 -25.88 11.32 23.29
N ALA A 621 -26.92 10.63 23.78
CA ALA A 621 -27.98 10.07 22.94
C ALA A 621 -28.76 11.14 22.15
N PHE A 622 -28.98 12.32 22.74
CA PHE A 622 -29.60 13.46 22.06
C PHE A 622 -28.71 14.02 20.92
N CYS A 623 -27.39 14.06 21.13
CA CYS A 623 -26.43 14.62 20.18
C CYS A 623 -26.14 13.71 18.97
N VAL A 624 -26.59 12.45 18.98
CA VAL A 624 -26.30 11.43 17.94
C VAL A 624 -26.55 11.94 16.50
N PRO A 625 -27.76 12.42 16.12
CA PRO A 625 -28.01 12.84 14.74
C PRO A 625 -27.35 14.18 14.36
N PHE A 626 -26.70 14.87 15.30
CA PHE A 626 -26.04 16.15 15.06
C PHE A 626 -24.53 16.01 14.81
N PHE A 627 -24.01 14.79 14.61
CA PHE A 627 -22.57 14.54 14.45
C PHE A 627 -21.94 15.26 13.24
N LEU A 628 -22.72 15.57 12.19
CA LEU A 628 -22.29 16.32 11.01
C LEU A 628 -22.03 17.81 11.29
N GLN A 629 -22.30 18.26 12.52
CA GLN A 629 -22.02 19.62 12.98
C GLN A 629 -20.94 19.54 14.08
N PRO A 630 -19.65 19.34 13.71
CA PRO A 630 -18.60 19.21 14.71
C PRO A 630 -18.18 20.57 15.27
N ARG A 631 -17.67 20.54 16.50
CA ARG A 631 -17.02 21.67 17.15
C ARG A 631 -15.52 21.64 16.84
N HIS A 632 -14.99 22.77 16.37
CA HIS A 632 -13.55 22.92 16.16
C HIS A 632 -12.86 23.37 17.46
N ILE A 633 -11.85 22.62 17.88
CA ILE A 633 -11.03 22.88 19.06
C ILE A 633 -9.58 22.65 18.68
N LEU A 634 -8.73 23.69 18.77
CA LEU A 634 -7.29 23.60 18.51
C LEU A 634 -6.94 22.96 17.14
N GLY A 635 -7.68 23.32 16.08
CA GLY A 635 -7.45 22.81 14.72
C GLY A 635 -7.96 21.38 14.46
N ARG A 636 -8.69 20.77 15.41
CA ARG A 636 -9.33 19.46 15.25
C ARG A 636 -10.85 19.58 15.39
N SER A 637 -11.58 18.74 14.67
CA SER A 637 -13.05 18.69 14.69
C SER A 637 -13.52 17.54 15.57
N PHE A 638 -14.38 17.83 16.54
CA PHE A 638 -14.97 16.84 17.45
C PHE A 638 -16.49 16.95 17.42
N SER A 639 -17.19 15.83 17.29
CA SER A 639 -18.66 15.85 17.38
C SER A 639 -19.12 16.03 18.82
N MET A 640 -20.31 16.60 19.05
CA MET A 640 -20.84 16.69 20.43
C MET A 640 -21.10 15.32 21.06
N VAL A 641 -21.46 14.32 20.26
CA VAL A 641 -21.65 12.94 20.74
C VAL A 641 -20.33 12.31 21.19
N GLU A 642 -19.23 12.57 20.47
CA GLU A 642 -17.86 12.16 20.85
C GLU A 642 -17.46 12.78 22.19
N ILE A 643 -17.56 14.12 22.31
CA ILE A 643 -17.17 14.85 23.52
C ILE A 643 -17.98 14.37 24.74
N THR A 644 -19.29 14.29 24.61
CA THR A 644 -20.18 13.90 25.71
C THR A 644 -19.97 12.43 26.12
N THR A 645 -19.72 11.53 25.16
CA THR A 645 -19.39 10.12 25.44
C THR A 645 -18.07 9.99 26.20
N LEU A 646 -17.02 10.70 25.77
CA LEU A 646 -15.73 10.70 26.44
C LEU A 646 -15.80 11.30 27.85
N LEU A 647 -16.56 12.39 28.04
CA LEU A 647 -16.82 12.95 29.37
C LEU A 647 -17.60 11.97 30.26
N CYS A 648 -18.58 11.25 29.72
CA CYS A 648 -19.31 10.22 30.46
C CYS A 648 -18.38 9.06 30.86
N PHE A 649 -17.50 8.64 29.97
CA PHE A 649 -16.52 7.60 30.28
C PHE A 649 -15.51 8.03 31.33
N ALA A 650 -14.93 9.23 31.20
CA ALA A 650 -14.04 9.79 32.22
C ALA A 650 -14.75 9.90 33.58
N ALA A 651 -16.00 10.37 33.58
CA ALA A 651 -16.80 10.47 34.79
C ALA A 651 -17.14 9.11 35.41
N TRP A 652 -17.45 8.11 34.59
CA TRP A 652 -17.64 6.74 35.06
C TRP A 652 -16.33 6.15 35.62
N ALA A 653 -15.22 6.31 34.91
CA ALA A 653 -13.93 5.72 35.25
C ALA A 653 -13.37 6.27 36.56
N LEU A 654 -13.43 7.60 36.78
CA LEU A 654 -12.96 8.13 38.07
C LEU A 654 -13.94 7.77 39.20
N ARG A 655 -15.26 7.69 38.96
CA ARG A 655 -16.22 7.21 39.99
C ARG A 655 -15.92 5.76 40.39
N TRP A 656 -15.61 4.93 39.41
CA TRP A 656 -15.21 3.54 39.62
C TRP A 656 -13.89 3.41 40.39
N GLY A 657 -12.88 4.19 40.02
CA GLY A 657 -11.62 4.29 40.74
C GLY A 657 -11.83 4.66 42.21
N VAL A 658 -12.59 5.73 42.48
CA VAL A 658 -12.91 6.18 43.84
C VAL A 658 -13.64 5.10 44.65
N ALA A 659 -14.60 4.38 44.05
CA ALA A 659 -15.34 3.31 44.74
C ALA A 659 -14.46 2.10 45.11
N ARG A 660 -13.59 1.65 44.19
CA ARG A 660 -12.68 0.52 44.44
C ARG A 660 -11.63 0.80 45.52
N ILE A 661 -11.20 2.06 45.65
CA ILE A 661 -10.27 2.49 46.69
C ILE A 661 -10.95 2.44 48.06
N ARG A 662 -12.22 2.87 48.14
CA ARG A 662 -13.01 2.87 49.39
C ARG A 662 -13.31 1.45 49.90
N ASP A 663 -13.60 0.49 49.03
CA ASP A 663 -13.88 -0.91 49.43
C ASP A 663 -12.63 -1.68 49.91
N GLY A 664 -11.42 -1.15 49.63
CA GLY A 664 -10.15 -1.72 50.08
C GLY A 664 -9.65 -1.22 51.44
N TRP A 665 -10.39 -0.34 52.13
CA TRP A 665 -10.06 0.11 53.48
C TRP A 665 -10.43 -0.96 54.53
N PRO A 666 -9.57 -1.24 55.53
CA PRO A 666 -9.97 -2.07 56.65
C PRO A 666 -11.13 -1.39 57.39
N LYS A 667 -12.28 -2.07 57.46
CA LYS A 667 -13.38 -1.67 58.34
C LYS A 667 -12.83 -1.70 59.76
N ARG A 668 -12.51 -0.54 60.33
CA ARG A 668 -12.25 -0.42 61.76
C ARG A 668 -13.56 -0.73 62.48
N ASP A 669 -13.56 -1.77 63.31
CA ASP A 669 -14.66 -2.11 64.20
C ASP A 669 -15.04 -0.89 65.03
N ALA A 670 -16.17 -0.26 64.66
CA ALA A 670 -16.81 0.74 65.47
C ALA A 670 -17.92 0.04 66.27
N ASP A 671 -17.48 -0.65 67.32
CA ASP A 671 -18.32 -0.97 68.46
C ASP A 671 -18.68 0.36 69.15
N CYS A 672 -19.78 0.97 68.73
CA CYS A 672 -20.41 2.03 69.51
C CYS A 672 -21.91 2.07 69.26
N LYS A 673 -22.65 1.50 70.21
CA LYS A 673 -24.09 1.71 70.39
C LYS A 673 -24.33 3.19 70.68
N THR A 674 -24.62 4.00 69.67
CA THR A 674 -25.33 5.27 69.85
C THR A 674 -26.34 5.49 68.74
N GLN A 675 -27.58 5.72 69.16
CA GLN A 675 -28.75 5.97 68.33
C GLN A 675 -28.56 7.23 67.46
N GLY A 676 -28.96 7.12 66.19
CA GLY A 676 -29.63 8.21 65.47
C GLY A 676 -28.78 9.42 65.05
N SER A 677 -27.63 9.25 64.40
CA SER A 677 -26.90 10.38 63.81
C SER A 677 -26.96 10.42 62.28
N LEU A 678 -26.92 11.64 61.73
CA LEU A 678 -26.88 11.99 60.30
C LEU A 678 -25.87 11.16 59.48
N SER A 679 -24.83 10.62 60.14
CA SER A 679 -23.79 9.78 59.55
C SER A 679 -24.32 8.44 59.02
N GLN A 680 -25.33 7.83 59.65
CA GLN A 680 -25.98 6.61 59.16
C GLN A 680 -26.89 6.88 57.95
N ARG A 681 -27.58 8.03 57.93
CA ARG A 681 -28.37 8.47 56.75
C ARG A 681 -27.48 8.88 55.57
N LEU A 682 -26.31 9.46 55.85
CA LEU A 682 -25.28 9.73 54.84
C LEU A 682 -24.64 8.42 54.35
N ALA A 683 -24.37 7.46 55.22
CA ALA A 683 -23.81 6.15 54.85
C ALA A 683 -24.75 5.30 53.98
N SER A 684 -26.07 5.34 54.21
CA SER A 684 -27.06 4.66 53.36
C SER A 684 -27.31 5.37 52.03
N SER A 685 -27.16 6.71 51.98
CA SER A 685 -27.17 7.48 50.72
C SER A 685 -25.92 7.23 49.84
N LEU A 686 -24.87 6.66 50.45
CA LEU A 686 -23.57 6.33 49.85
C LEU A 686 -23.46 4.85 49.38
N GLN A 687 -24.58 4.10 49.39
CA GLN A 687 -24.68 2.66 49.09
C GLN A 687 -25.15 2.32 47.66
N HIS A 688 -25.09 3.24 46.70
CA HIS A 688 -25.12 2.83 45.29
C HIS A 688 -23.70 2.81 44.74
N PRO A 689 -22.90 1.76 45.03
CA PRO A 689 -21.71 1.52 44.24
C PRO A 689 -22.14 1.23 42.81
N ILE A 690 -21.18 1.28 41.90
CA ILE A 690 -21.33 0.80 40.53
C ILE A 690 -21.55 -0.72 40.62
N SER A 691 -22.78 -1.11 40.94
CA SER A 691 -23.14 -2.45 41.41
C SER A 691 -23.19 -3.46 40.26
N ASN A 692 -23.25 -3.00 39.01
CA ASN A 692 -23.42 -3.87 37.86
C ASN A 692 -22.11 -4.45 37.29
N ILE A 693 -20.93 -4.08 37.81
CA ILE A 693 -19.66 -4.70 37.38
C ILE A 693 -19.52 -6.13 37.92
N GLN A 694 -20.29 -6.50 38.94
CA GLN A 694 -20.27 -7.84 39.53
C GLN A 694 -21.06 -8.88 38.71
N TYR A 695 -21.83 -8.48 37.69
CA TYR A 695 -22.53 -9.43 36.82
C TYR A 695 -21.59 -10.07 35.80
N PRO A 696 -21.76 -11.38 35.52
CA PRO A 696 -20.95 -12.08 34.55
C PRO A 696 -21.03 -11.39 33.18
N ILE A 697 -19.90 -11.36 32.48
CA ILE A 697 -19.81 -10.89 31.11
C ILE A 697 -20.70 -11.79 30.26
N SER A 698 -21.64 -11.20 29.54
CA SER A 698 -22.58 -11.94 28.71
C SER A 698 -22.00 -12.21 27.32
N SER A 699 -22.62 -13.13 26.57
CA SER A 699 -22.24 -13.41 25.17
C SER A 699 -22.26 -12.15 24.30
N LEU A 700 -23.21 -11.23 24.53
CA LEU A 700 -23.27 -9.95 23.82
C LEU A 700 -22.06 -9.07 24.13
N ASP A 701 -21.62 -9.01 25.39
CA ASP A 701 -20.43 -8.23 25.78
C ASP A 701 -19.16 -8.77 25.10
N TRP A 702 -19.02 -10.10 25.02
CA TRP A 702 -17.92 -10.74 24.28
C TRP A 702 -17.98 -10.44 22.78
N ALA A 703 -19.17 -10.43 22.18
CA ALA A 703 -19.35 -10.08 20.78
C ALA A 703 -18.92 -8.62 20.50
N VAL A 704 -19.27 -7.67 21.40
CA VAL A 704 -18.82 -6.27 21.28
C VAL A 704 -17.29 -6.18 21.38
N LEU A 705 -16.68 -6.84 22.36
CA LEU A 705 -15.22 -6.84 22.51
C LEU A 705 -14.51 -7.46 21.31
N PHE A 706 -15.04 -8.56 20.79
CA PHE A 706 -14.53 -9.20 19.58
C PHE A 706 -14.60 -8.27 18.38
N PHE A 707 -15.74 -7.60 18.17
CA PHE A 707 -15.89 -6.63 17.10
C PHE A 707 -14.90 -5.46 17.18
N VAL A 708 -14.70 -4.89 18.37
CA VAL A 708 -13.70 -3.82 18.60
C VAL A 708 -12.29 -4.33 18.34
N ALA A 709 -11.95 -5.55 18.78
CA ALA A 709 -10.63 -6.14 18.57
C ALA A 709 -10.33 -6.41 17.09
N VAL A 710 -11.30 -6.98 16.35
CA VAL A 710 -11.18 -7.20 14.90
C VAL A 710 -11.05 -5.87 14.16
N SER A 711 -11.82 -4.85 14.56
CA SER A 711 -11.73 -3.51 13.99
C SER A 711 -10.36 -2.85 14.24
N ALA A 712 -9.80 -3.00 15.44
CA ALA A 712 -8.45 -2.53 15.74
C ALA A 712 -7.38 -3.29 14.94
N LEU A 713 -7.55 -4.60 14.76
CA LEU A 713 -6.63 -5.42 13.97
C LEU A 713 -6.62 -5.00 12.49
N SER A 714 -7.77 -4.60 11.95
CA SER A 714 -7.88 -4.11 10.58
C SER A 714 -7.02 -2.88 10.28
N LEU A 715 -6.66 -2.09 11.30
CA LEU A 715 -5.76 -0.93 11.15
C LEU A 715 -4.36 -1.31 10.69
N LEU A 716 -3.92 -2.56 10.94
CA LEU A 716 -2.62 -3.05 10.48
C LEU A 716 -2.59 -3.34 8.97
N ILE A 717 -3.77 -3.41 8.34
CA ILE A 717 -3.94 -3.79 6.93
C ILE A 717 -4.34 -2.58 6.08
N ALA A 718 -4.97 -1.58 6.70
CA ALA A 718 -5.44 -0.37 6.04
C ALA A 718 -4.30 0.39 5.36
N GLU A 719 -4.37 0.52 4.03
CA GLU A 719 -3.42 1.30 3.23
C GLU A 719 -3.52 2.79 3.56
N ASN A 720 -4.75 3.31 3.68
CA ASN A 720 -5.03 4.67 4.10
C ASN A 720 -5.24 4.71 5.63
N TYR A 721 -4.14 4.62 6.37
CA TYR A 721 -4.15 4.53 7.84
C TYR A 721 -4.88 5.70 8.53
N GLY A 722 -4.72 6.93 8.04
CA GLY A 722 -5.29 8.12 8.66
C GLY A 722 -6.82 8.12 8.74
N VAL A 723 -7.49 7.68 7.67
CA VAL A 723 -8.95 7.57 7.61
C VAL A 723 -9.46 6.35 8.39
N ALA A 724 -8.74 5.23 8.33
CA ALA A 724 -9.05 4.02 9.09
C ALA A 724 -9.06 4.26 10.61
N VAL A 725 -8.05 4.98 11.14
CA VAL A 725 -7.98 5.34 12.57
C VAL A 725 -9.13 6.25 12.97
N ARG A 726 -9.52 7.19 12.10
CA ARG A 726 -10.65 8.08 12.36
C ARG A 726 -11.94 7.27 12.47
N GLU A 727 -12.24 6.40 11.51
CA GLU A 727 -13.43 5.56 11.54
C GLU A 727 -13.43 4.60 12.75
N PHE A 728 -12.30 3.94 13.03
CA PHE A 728 -12.17 3.10 14.22
C PHE A 728 -12.52 3.87 15.50
N ARG A 729 -11.98 5.07 15.67
CA ARG A 729 -12.22 5.90 16.86
C ARG A 729 -13.70 6.28 16.98
N VAL A 730 -14.25 6.94 15.96
CA VAL A 730 -15.55 7.63 16.06
C VAL A 730 -16.75 6.71 15.79
N VAL A 731 -16.59 5.68 14.96
CA VAL A 731 -17.68 4.78 14.56
C VAL A 731 -17.68 3.51 15.38
N VAL A 732 -16.53 2.88 15.63
CA VAL A 732 -16.46 1.59 16.33
C VAL A 732 -16.22 1.74 17.82
N PHE A 733 -15.12 2.39 18.20
CA PHE A 733 -14.67 2.42 19.59
C PHE A 733 -15.61 3.27 20.46
N GLU A 734 -15.94 4.49 20.06
CA GLU A 734 -16.79 5.38 20.84
C GLU A 734 -18.23 4.88 20.98
N SER A 735 -18.81 4.29 19.95
CA SER A 735 -20.15 3.71 20.01
C SER A 735 -20.18 2.45 20.90
N ALA A 736 -19.17 1.57 20.81
CA ALA A 736 -18.99 0.43 21.71
C ALA A 736 -18.71 0.86 23.16
N LEU A 737 -17.99 1.97 23.34
CA LEU A 737 -17.78 2.61 24.64
C LEU A 737 -19.10 3.11 25.22
N PHE A 738 -19.97 3.67 24.37
CA PHE A 738 -21.32 4.06 24.77
C PHE A 738 -22.18 2.86 25.17
N TYR A 739 -22.15 1.76 24.41
CA TYR A 739 -22.75 0.48 24.81
C TYR A 739 -22.28 0.05 26.21
N PHE A 740 -20.97 0.08 26.45
CA PHE A 740 -20.39 -0.28 27.73
C PHE A 740 -20.93 0.61 28.85
N LEU A 741 -20.98 1.93 28.64
CA LEU A 741 -21.50 2.88 29.62
C LEU A 741 -22.97 2.61 29.95
N LEU A 742 -23.82 2.35 28.95
CA LEU A 742 -25.21 1.98 29.18
C LEU A 742 -25.31 0.66 29.94
N ARG A 743 -24.49 -0.34 29.60
CA ARG A 743 -24.46 -1.65 30.29
C ARG A 743 -24.13 -1.53 31.78
N VAL A 744 -23.24 -0.62 32.18
CA VAL A 744 -22.73 -0.51 33.58
C VAL A 744 -23.36 0.61 34.41
N SER A 745 -23.99 1.61 33.78
CA SER A 745 -24.33 2.88 34.44
C SER A 745 -25.82 3.07 34.75
N PHE A 746 -26.68 2.06 34.57
CA PHE A 746 -28.11 2.16 34.91
C PHE A 746 -28.42 1.61 36.31
N PRO A 747 -28.59 2.46 37.34
CA PRO A 747 -29.10 2.07 38.66
C PRO A 747 -30.62 2.17 38.80
N SER A 748 -31.35 2.83 37.88
CA SER A 748 -32.82 2.95 37.98
C SER A 748 -33.54 3.02 36.63
N ARG A 749 -34.80 2.55 36.60
CA ARG A 749 -35.70 2.61 35.44
C ARG A 749 -35.90 4.04 34.92
N LYS A 750 -35.98 5.03 35.82
CA LYS A 750 -36.14 6.45 35.45
C LYS A 750 -34.96 6.94 34.61
N GLN A 751 -33.73 6.56 34.96
CA GLN A 751 -32.52 6.97 34.25
C GLN A 751 -32.44 6.37 32.85
N LEU A 752 -32.85 5.11 32.71
CA LEU A 752 -32.93 4.44 31.41
C LEU A 752 -33.89 5.15 30.46
N TRP A 753 -35.10 5.42 30.94
CA TRP A 753 -36.10 6.12 30.11
C TRP A 753 -35.62 7.51 29.68
N ARG A 754 -34.81 8.23 30.47
CA ARG A 754 -34.27 9.52 30.03
C ARG A 754 -33.38 9.41 28.79
N VAL A 755 -32.61 8.33 28.64
CA VAL A 755 -31.77 8.11 27.45
C VAL A 755 -32.65 7.84 26.22
N VAL A 756 -33.70 7.03 26.37
CA VAL A 756 -34.68 6.75 25.31
C VAL A 756 -35.44 8.01 24.92
N ASP A 757 -35.95 8.75 25.91
CA ASP A 757 -36.69 9.99 25.73
C ASP A 757 -35.82 11.03 25.01
N ALA A 758 -34.52 11.10 25.33
CA ALA A 758 -33.56 11.98 24.66
C ALA A 758 -33.31 11.61 23.19
N LEU A 759 -33.21 10.31 22.88
CA LEU A 759 -33.07 9.82 21.50
C LEU A 759 -34.33 10.12 20.68
N VAL A 760 -35.52 9.89 21.26
CA VAL A 760 -36.81 10.21 20.64
C VAL A 760 -36.96 11.71 20.41
N LEU A 761 -36.56 12.54 21.38
CA LEU A 761 -36.57 13.99 21.25
C LEU A 761 -35.63 14.47 20.15
N ALA A 762 -34.44 13.88 20.04
CA ALA A 762 -33.51 14.18 18.96
C ALA A 762 -34.11 13.83 17.59
N ALA A 763 -34.71 12.65 17.44
CA ALA A 763 -35.38 12.26 16.20
C ALA A 763 -36.55 13.18 15.84
N THR A 764 -37.30 13.62 16.84
CA THR A 764 -38.40 14.57 16.67
C THR A 764 -37.88 15.93 16.20
N LEU A 765 -36.80 16.44 16.80
CA LEU A 765 -36.17 17.71 16.41
C LEU A 765 -35.59 17.66 15.00
N VAL A 766 -34.88 16.58 14.65
CA VAL A 766 -34.37 16.34 13.29
C VAL A 766 -35.52 16.30 12.28
N SER A 767 -36.64 15.68 12.65
CA SER A 767 -37.83 15.61 11.81
C SER A 767 -38.44 16.99 11.58
N PHE A 768 -38.55 17.83 12.62
CA PHE A 768 -39.00 19.22 12.47
C PHE A 768 -38.07 20.06 11.60
N ILE A 769 -36.75 19.90 11.76
CA ILE A 769 -35.76 20.58 10.89
C ILE A 769 -35.96 20.15 9.44
N GLY A 770 -36.11 18.85 9.17
CA GLY A 770 -36.37 18.34 7.83
C GLY A 770 -37.69 18.83 7.24
N LEU A 771 -38.78 18.83 8.01
CA LEU A 771 -40.07 19.35 7.56
C LEU A 771 -40.00 20.86 7.29
N TYR A 772 -39.30 21.61 8.15
CA TYR A 772 -39.08 23.04 7.93
C TYR A 772 -38.34 23.28 6.60
N GLN A 773 -37.26 22.54 6.34
CA GLN A 773 -36.55 22.61 5.06
C GLN A 773 -37.45 22.25 3.87
N TYR A 774 -38.24 21.18 3.99
CA TYR A 774 -39.10 20.73 2.89
C TYR A 774 -40.17 21.75 2.49
N PHE A 775 -40.82 22.38 3.47
CA PHE A 775 -41.92 23.32 3.23
C PHE A 775 -41.48 24.76 3.01
N PHE A 776 -40.40 25.20 3.65
CA PHE A 776 -40.03 26.62 3.70
C PHE A 776 -38.68 26.96 3.06
N THR A 777 -37.89 25.97 2.65
CA THR A 777 -36.60 26.22 1.99
C THR A 777 -36.49 25.48 0.65
N ALA A 778 -35.49 25.86 -0.15
CA ALA A 778 -35.12 25.14 -1.37
C ALA A 778 -34.12 23.99 -1.10
N ASP A 779 -33.82 23.71 0.17
CA ASP A 779 -32.77 22.78 0.58
C ASP A 779 -33.28 21.31 0.58
N ILE A 780 -33.61 20.83 -0.61
CA ILE A 780 -34.18 19.51 -0.88
C ILE A 780 -33.49 18.86 -2.06
N ILE A 781 -33.53 17.53 -2.12
CA ILE A 781 -32.99 16.79 -3.27
C ILE A 781 -34.14 16.42 -4.20
N THR A 782 -34.07 16.87 -5.44
CA THR A 782 -34.96 16.42 -6.51
C THR A 782 -34.30 15.24 -7.22
N ALA A 783 -34.94 14.08 -7.15
CA ALA A 783 -34.44 12.86 -7.79
C ALA A 783 -35.62 12.04 -8.31
N GLU A 784 -35.51 11.54 -9.54
CA GLU A 784 -36.48 10.64 -10.17
C GLU A 784 -37.92 11.21 -10.13
N GLY A 785 -38.07 12.53 -10.39
CA GLY A 785 -39.36 13.23 -10.45
C GLY A 785 -39.99 13.62 -9.10
N VAL A 786 -39.30 13.41 -7.96
CA VAL A 786 -39.87 13.68 -6.62
C VAL A 786 -38.97 14.58 -5.77
N ARG A 787 -39.58 15.48 -4.98
CA ARG A 787 -38.91 16.31 -3.96
C ARG A 787 -38.68 15.47 -2.68
N ARG A 788 -37.44 15.37 -2.22
CA ARG A 788 -37.05 14.51 -1.08
C ARG A 788 -36.43 15.31 0.06
N VAL A 789 -36.87 15.03 1.29
CA VAL A 789 -36.31 15.66 2.50
C VAL A 789 -35.00 14.99 2.92
N ARG A 790 -33.97 15.79 3.22
CA ARG A 790 -32.65 15.33 3.68
C ARG A 790 -32.32 15.71 5.13
N GLY A 791 -32.97 16.74 5.68
CA GLY A 791 -32.74 17.17 7.06
C GLY A 791 -31.31 17.66 7.27
N LEU A 792 -30.66 17.15 8.31
CA LEU A 792 -29.26 17.44 8.62
C LEU A 792 -28.25 16.62 7.81
N TYR A 793 -28.73 15.71 6.95
CA TYR A 793 -27.91 14.73 6.26
C TYR A 793 -27.61 15.11 4.81
N GLY A 794 -26.57 14.51 4.26
CA GLY A 794 -26.20 14.65 2.84
C GLY A 794 -27.18 13.97 1.87
N SER A 795 -27.92 12.96 2.32
CA SER A 795 -28.88 12.23 1.49
C SER A 795 -30.19 11.94 2.23
N PRO A 796 -31.34 11.83 1.52
CA PRO A 796 -32.61 11.43 2.14
C PRO A 796 -32.58 9.99 2.67
N ASN A 797 -31.73 9.13 2.10
CA ASN A 797 -31.57 7.76 2.57
C ASN A 797 -30.93 7.73 3.96
N ASN A 798 -29.89 8.55 4.20
CA ASN A 798 -29.22 8.63 5.51
C ASN A 798 -30.20 9.07 6.61
N LEU A 799 -31.04 10.08 6.32
CA LEU A 799 -32.10 10.50 7.23
C LEU A 799 -33.09 9.36 7.51
N SER A 800 -33.49 8.62 6.47
CA SER A 800 -34.41 7.48 6.64
C SER A 800 -33.81 6.35 7.47
N LEU A 801 -32.53 6.02 7.31
CA LEU A 801 -31.82 4.98 8.06
C LEU A 801 -31.80 5.27 9.57
N PHE A 802 -31.74 6.55 9.94
CA PHE A 802 -31.86 6.97 11.33
C PHE A 802 -33.31 6.91 11.83
N LEU A 803 -34.27 7.54 11.13
CA LEU A 803 -35.67 7.63 11.58
C LEU A 803 -36.38 6.26 11.61
N ASP A 804 -36.06 5.37 10.65
CA ASP A 804 -36.59 4.00 10.55
C ASP A 804 -36.24 3.15 11.78
N ARG A 805 -35.15 3.45 12.49
CA ARG A 805 -34.80 2.79 13.77
C ARG A 805 -35.62 3.31 14.94
N ILE A 806 -36.15 4.52 14.86
CA ILE A 806 -36.89 5.16 15.96
C ILE A 806 -38.38 4.83 15.89
N VAL A 807 -38.93 4.67 14.68
CA VAL A 807 -40.35 4.37 14.46
C VAL A 807 -40.82 3.10 15.19
N PRO A 808 -40.11 1.95 15.18
CA PRO A 808 -40.53 0.76 15.92
C PRO A 808 -40.56 0.96 17.44
N VAL A 809 -39.66 1.78 17.98
CA VAL A 809 -39.65 2.16 19.40
C VAL A 809 -40.89 3.01 19.74
N LEU A 810 -41.17 4.02 18.91
CA LEU A 810 -42.37 4.86 19.04
C LEU A 810 -43.65 4.01 18.98
N ALA A 811 -43.77 3.15 17.96
CA ALA A 811 -44.93 2.30 17.74
C ALA A 811 -45.15 1.35 18.93
N ALA A 812 -44.11 0.66 19.41
CA ALA A 812 -44.24 -0.27 20.52
C ALA A 812 -44.69 0.42 21.81
N VAL A 813 -44.16 1.60 22.14
CA VAL A 813 -44.54 2.37 23.34
C VAL A 813 -45.97 2.91 23.22
N VAL A 814 -46.36 3.47 22.07
CA VAL A 814 -47.72 3.98 21.85
C VAL A 814 -48.78 2.87 21.97
N LEU A 815 -48.49 1.70 21.41
CA LEU A 815 -49.44 0.58 21.36
C LEU A 815 -49.50 -0.22 22.66
N PHE A 816 -48.36 -0.43 23.35
CA PHE A 816 -48.28 -1.44 24.40
C PHE A 816 -47.86 -0.92 25.79
N ALA A 817 -47.38 0.32 25.93
CA ALA A 817 -47.08 0.86 27.26
C ALA A 817 -48.37 1.05 28.08
N ARG A 818 -48.24 0.95 29.40
CA ARG A 818 -49.28 1.19 30.41
C ARG A 818 -49.39 2.66 30.78
N GLN A 819 -48.28 3.42 30.84
CA GLN A 819 -48.30 4.80 31.31
C GLN A 819 -48.93 5.77 30.29
N HIS A 820 -50.14 6.26 30.57
CA HIS A 820 -50.92 7.08 29.63
C HIS A 820 -50.20 8.37 29.17
N ARG A 821 -49.56 9.10 30.09
CA ARG A 821 -48.80 10.32 29.75
C ARG A 821 -47.68 10.06 28.74
N ARG A 822 -46.98 8.92 28.89
CA ARG A 822 -45.90 8.53 27.97
C ARG A 822 -46.44 8.14 26.61
N ARG A 823 -47.56 7.40 26.55
CA ARG A 823 -48.22 7.04 25.29
C ARG A 823 -48.60 8.27 24.48
N ILE A 824 -49.22 9.27 25.11
CA ILE A 824 -49.56 10.53 24.43
C ILE A 824 -48.30 11.24 23.95
N ALA A 825 -47.28 11.38 24.80
CA ALA A 825 -46.05 12.06 24.42
C ALA A 825 -45.38 11.39 23.20
N TYR A 826 -45.29 10.06 23.19
CA TYR A 826 -44.71 9.31 22.08
C TYR A 826 -45.58 9.35 20.82
N ALA A 827 -46.91 9.39 20.95
CA ALA A 827 -47.82 9.55 19.83
C ALA A 827 -47.68 10.94 19.19
N LEU A 828 -47.50 12.00 19.99
CA LEU A 828 -47.22 13.35 19.48
C LEU A 828 -45.87 13.41 18.77
N CYS A 829 -44.84 12.72 19.29
CA CYS A 829 -43.52 12.64 18.65
C CYS A 829 -43.56 11.82 17.35
N SER A 830 -44.42 10.81 17.24
CA SER A 830 -44.47 9.96 16.04
C SER A 830 -45.05 10.65 14.82
N LEU A 831 -45.90 11.68 14.99
CA LEU A 831 -46.49 12.42 13.87
C LEU A 831 -45.44 13.10 12.97
N PRO A 832 -44.57 14.01 13.48
CA PRO A 832 -43.55 14.63 12.65
C PRO A 832 -42.51 13.61 12.14
N VAL A 833 -42.18 12.58 12.93
CA VAL A 833 -41.21 11.54 12.55
C VAL A 833 -41.71 10.71 11.36
N LEU A 834 -42.96 10.23 11.40
CA LEU A 834 -43.54 9.45 10.30
C LEU A 834 -43.75 10.29 9.05
N LEU A 835 -44.20 11.55 9.19
CA LEU A 835 -44.36 12.45 8.06
C LEU A 835 -43.00 12.76 7.40
N CYS A 836 -41.97 13.05 8.20
CA CYS A 836 -40.64 13.30 7.69
C CYS A 836 -40.05 12.05 7.01
N LEU A 837 -40.18 10.87 7.62
CA LEU A 837 -39.77 9.60 7.01
C LEU A 837 -40.50 9.34 5.69
N TYR A 838 -41.77 9.68 5.57
CA TYR A 838 -42.55 9.52 4.33
C TYR A 838 -41.97 10.38 3.20
N LEU A 839 -41.67 11.64 3.50
CA LEU A 839 -41.09 12.58 2.54
C LEU A 839 -39.63 12.28 2.17
N THR A 840 -38.95 11.32 2.82
CA THR A 840 -37.62 10.85 2.36
C THR A 840 -37.72 10.05 1.06
N TYR A 841 -38.89 9.45 0.82
CA TYR A 841 -39.13 8.46 -0.23
C TYR A 841 -38.03 7.39 -0.28
N SER A 842 -37.53 6.95 0.88
CA SER A 842 -36.51 5.90 0.95
C SER A 842 -37.13 4.52 0.74
N ARG A 843 -36.72 3.85 -0.34
CA ARG A 843 -37.24 2.53 -0.70
C ARG A 843 -36.89 1.48 0.37
N GLY A 844 -35.70 1.57 0.97
CA GLY A 844 -35.27 0.62 2.00
C GLY A 844 -36.10 0.72 3.28
N ALA A 845 -36.47 1.93 3.72
CA ALA A 845 -37.32 2.10 4.89
C ALA A 845 -38.74 1.57 4.65
N TRP A 846 -39.35 1.93 3.52
CA TRP A 846 -40.77 1.63 3.27
C TRP A 846 -41.03 0.21 2.75
N LEU A 847 -40.11 -0.38 2.00
CA LEU A 847 -40.29 -1.72 1.42
C LEU A 847 -39.69 -2.85 2.27
N LEU A 848 -38.68 -2.56 3.09
CA LEU A 848 -37.96 -3.58 3.88
C LEU A 848 -38.00 -3.29 5.38
N GLY A 849 -37.46 -2.14 5.82
CA GLY A 849 -37.26 -1.79 7.23
C GLY A 849 -38.55 -1.82 8.07
N LEU A 850 -39.49 -0.91 7.77
CA LEU A 850 -40.76 -0.80 8.50
C LEU A 850 -41.65 -2.05 8.38
N PRO A 851 -41.83 -2.67 7.20
CA PRO A 851 -42.59 -3.92 7.09
C PRO A 851 -42.00 -5.05 7.93
N ALA A 852 -40.67 -5.24 7.90
CA ALA A 852 -40.01 -6.28 8.69
C ALA A 852 -40.16 -6.04 10.20
N ALA A 853 -39.98 -4.79 10.64
CA ALA A 853 -40.18 -4.41 12.05
C ALA A 853 -41.64 -4.58 12.50
N ALA A 854 -42.61 -4.18 11.69
CA ALA A 854 -44.04 -4.35 11.98
C ALA A 854 -44.41 -5.83 12.07
N LEU A 855 -43.94 -6.65 11.13
CA LEU A 855 -44.15 -8.10 11.14
C LEU A 855 -43.55 -8.73 12.41
N PHE A 856 -42.32 -8.35 12.77
CA PHE A 856 -41.65 -8.83 13.98
C PHE A 856 -42.45 -8.48 15.26
N ILE A 857 -42.95 -7.25 15.38
CA ILE A 857 -43.83 -6.84 16.48
C ILE A 857 -45.09 -7.72 16.54
N GLY A 858 -45.73 -7.94 15.38
CA GLY A 858 -46.94 -8.73 15.26
C GLY A 858 -46.74 -10.18 15.67
N LEU A 859 -45.66 -10.81 15.21
CA LEU A 859 -45.31 -12.20 15.51
C LEU A 859 -45.02 -12.41 17.01
N LEU A 860 -44.29 -11.49 17.66
CA LEU A 860 -43.96 -11.63 19.08
C LEU A 860 -45.11 -11.30 20.04
N ARG A 861 -46.09 -10.50 19.62
CA ARG A 861 -47.21 -10.08 20.48
C ARG A 861 -48.46 -10.94 20.30
N GLY A 862 -48.57 -11.70 19.21
CA GLY A 862 -49.60 -12.70 18.97
C GLY A 862 -50.60 -12.32 17.86
N ARG A 863 -51.57 -13.20 17.60
CA ARG A 863 -52.44 -13.17 16.40
C ARG A 863 -53.14 -11.83 16.13
N LYS A 864 -53.62 -11.13 17.17
CA LYS A 864 -54.26 -9.80 17.00
C LYS A 864 -53.28 -8.73 16.53
N ALA A 865 -52.07 -8.72 17.11
CA ALA A 865 -51.02 -7.78 16.68
C ALA A 865 -50.51 -8.11 15.29
N LEU A 866 -50.41 -9.40 14.92
CA LEU A 866 -50.06 -9.82 13.57
C LEU A 866 -51.01 -9.27 12.51
N TRP A 867 -52.33 -9.38 12.72
CA TRP A 867 -53.31 -8.80 11.79
C TRP A 867 -53.21 -7.27 11.71
N MET A 868 -52.96 -6.59 12.82
CA MET A 868 -52.70 -5.14 12.80
C MET A 868 -51.44 -4.80 12.00
N SER A 869 -50.35 -5.57 12.16
CA SER A 869 -49.13 -5.39 11.39
C SER A 869 -49.35 -5.62 9.89
N LEU A 870 -50.09 -6.66 9.51
CA LEU A 870 -50.43 -6.91 8.11
C LEU A 870 -51.31 -5.79 7.52
N ALA A 871 -52.25 -5.26 8.29
CA ALA A 871 -53.05 -4.10 7.88
C ALA A 871 -52.17 -2.85 7.68
N VAL A 872 -51.22 -2.58 8.59
CA VAL A 872 -50.26 -1.47 8.45
C VAL A 872 -49.37 -1.64 7.22
N ILE A 873 -48.88 -2.85 6.96
CA ILE A 873 -48.11 -3.16 5.74
C ILE A 873 -48.97 -2.93 4.49
N GLY A 874 -50.24 -3.33 4.52
CA GLY A 874 -51.20 -3.04 3.46
C GLY A 874 -51.40 -1.54 3.24
N VAL A 875 -51.53 -0.74 4.31
CA VAL A 875 -51.62 0.72 4.23
C VAL A 875 -50.34 1.34 3.65
N ILE A 876 -49.17 0.85 4.04
CA ILE A 876 -47.88 1.28 3.47
C ILE A 876 -47.83 0.96 1.97
N ALA A 877 -48.22 -0.25 1.56
CA ALA A 877 -48.25 -0.63 0.15
C ALA A 877 -49.23 0.26 -0.64
N LEU A 878 -50.42 0.54 -0.09
CA LEU A 878 -51.42 1.42 -0.68
C LEU A 878 -50.94 2.87 -0.77
N SER A 879 -50.22 3.39 0.25
CA SER A 879 -49.71 4.77 0.23
C SER A 879 -48.60 4.98 -0.79
N LEU A 880 -47.95 3.90 -1.25
CA LEU A 880 -46.97 3.94 -2.33
C LEU A 880 -47.59 3.82 -3.73
N LEU A 881 -48.89 3.50 -3.86
CA LEU A 881 -49.57 3.41 -5.17
C LEU A 881 -49.48 4.68 -6.03
N PRO A 882 -49.55 5.91 -5.49
CA PRO A 882 -49.37 7.12 -6.29
C PRO A 882 -48.00 7.22 -6.98
N LEU A 883 -47.01 6.42 -6.56
CA LEU A 883 -45.66 6.39 -7.15
C LEU A 883 -45.56 5.46 -8.37
N VAL A 884 -46.57 4.62 -8.64
CA VAL A 884 -46.56 3.57 -9.70
C VAL A 884 -46.41 4.13 -11.12
N GLY A 885 -46.51 5.46 -11.32
CA GLY A 885 -46.27 6.14 -12.61
C GLY A 885 -45.00 7.01 -12.68
N THR A 886 -44.13 6.98 -11.67
CA THR A 886 -42.89 7.80 -11.62
C THR A 886 -41.68 7.02 -12.16
N GLU A 887 -40.67 7.72 -12.68
CA GLU A 887 -39.37 7.12 -13.08
C GLU A 887 -38.72 6.30 -11.96
N ARG A 888 -39.07 6.63 -10.71
CA ARG A 888 -38.65 5.94 -9.50
C ARG A 888 -39.23 4.52 -9.35
N PHE A 889 -40.43 4.28 -9.86
CA PHE A 889 -41.05 2.95 -9.86
C PHE A 889 -40.57 2.10 -11.02
N THR A 890 -40.35 2.70 -12.20
CA THR A 890 -39.79 1.98 -13.35
C THR A 890 -38.34 1.55 -13.08
N SER A 891 -37.53 2.37 -12.39
CA SER A 891 -36.16 2.00 -12.00
C SER A 891 -36.04 0.91 -10.92
N LEU A 892 -37.15 0.47 -10.30
CA LEU A 892 -37.17 -0.72 -9.44
C LEU A 892 -37.13 -2.02 -10.25
N LEU A 893 -37.74 -2.01 -11.43
CA LEU A 893 -37.86 -3.18 -12.31
C LEU A 893 -36.76 -3.22 -13.38
N ASP A 894 -36.06 -2.10 -13.58
CA ASP A 894 -34.97 -1.98 -14.53
C ASP A 894 -33.66 -2.54 -13.96
N THR A 895 -33.26 -3.70 -14.46
CA THR A 895 -31.98 -4.36 -14.18
C THR A 895 -30.89 -4.02 -15.19
N GLN A 896 -31.18 -3.18 -16.19
CA GLN A 896 -30.27 -2.85 -17.29
C GLN A 896 -29.78 -1.39 -17.28
N GLY A 897 -30.50 -0.44 -16.65
CA GLY A 897 -30.15 0.99 -16.70
C GLY A 897 -30.46 1.83 -15.46
N GLY A 898 -30.81 1.25 -14.31
CA GLY A 898 -31.24 1.96 -13.10
C GLY A 898 -30.35 1.78 -11.85
N THR A 899 -30.79 2.36 -10.73
CA THR A 899 -30.11 2.27 -9.41
C THR A 899 -29.91 0.82 -8.93
N THR A 900 -30.78 -0.11 -9.35
CA THR A 900 -30.64 -1.55 -9.07
C THR A 900 -29.47 -2.17 -9.83
N PHE A 901 -29.24 -1.78 -11.09
CA PHE A 901 -28.12 -2.25 -11.91
C PHE A 901 -26.77 -1.88 -11.27
N PHE A 902 -26.59 -0.60 -10.88
CA PHE A 902 -25.36 -0.14 -10.23
C PHE A 902 -25.08 -0.88 -8.92
N ARG A 903 -26.10 -1.21 -8.13
CA ARG A 903 -25.94 -2.02 -6.91
C ARG A 903 -25.47 -3.43 -7.21
N LEU A 904 -26.01 -4.09 -8.24
CA LEU A 904 -25.57 -5.43 -8.63
C LEU A 904 -24.09 -5.42 -9.06
N LYS A 905 -23.68 -4.40 -9.84
CA LYS A 905 -22.29 -4.22 -10.26
C LYS A 905 -21.38 -3.89 -9.07
N LEU A 906 -21.83 -3.06 -8.13
CA LEU A 906 -21.12 -2.77 -6.89
C LEU A 906 -20.93 -4.02 -6.03
N TRP A 907 -21.94 -4.87 -5.92
CA TRP A 907 -21.85 -6.14 -5.19
C TRP A 907 -20.88 -7.11 -5.88
N GLN A 908 -20.89 -7.17 -7.21
CA GLN A 908 -19.91 -7.95 -7.97
C GLN A 908 -18.47 -7.44 -7.74
N ALA A 909 -18.26 -6.13 -7.77
CA ALA A 909 -16.96 -5.52 -7.44
C ALA A 909 -16.53 -5.84 -6.00
N SER A 910 -17.47 -5.81 -5.05
CA SER A 910 -17.23 -6.16 -3.64
C SER A 910 -16.86 -7.63 -3.47
N LEU A 911 -17.49 -8.53 -4.23
CA LEU A 911 -17.13 -9.95 -4.24
C LEU A 911 -15.74 -10.18 -4.85
N ASN A 912 -15.34 -9.43 -5.87
CA ASN A 912 -13.98 -9.45 -6.41
C ASN A 912 -12.97 -8.97 -5.36
N MET A 913 -13.26 -7.89 -4.64
CA MET A 913 -12.44 -7.42 -3.51
C MET A 913 -12.34 -8.45 -2.39
N ILE A 914 -13.43 -9.15 -2.08
CA ILE A 914 -13.45 -10.24 -1.07
C ILE A 914 -12.61 -11.44 -1.53
N LYS A 915 -12.59 -11.78 -2.81
CA LYS A 915 -11.73 -12.87 -3.33
C LYS A 915 -10.25 -12.55 -3.13
N ASP A 916 -9.86 -11.29 -3.30
CA ASP A 916 -8.48 -10.83 -3.11
C ASP A 916 -8.13 -10.67 -1.62
N HIS A 917 -9.11 -10.30 -0.77
CA HIS A 917 -8.90 -10.00 0.65
C HIS A 917 -9.87 -10.74 1.61
N PRO A 918 -9.97 -12.08 1.57
CA PRO A 918 -11.07 -12.80 2.23
C PRO A 918 -10.99 -12.77 3.76
N PHE A 919 -9.78 -12.88 4.32
CA PHE A 919 -9.59 -13.10 5.76
C PHE A 919 -9.63 -11.82 6.59
N PHE A 920 -9.16 -10.70 6.07
CA PHE A 920 -9.06 -9.47 6.85
C PHE A 920 -9.63 -8.22 6.16
N GLY A 921 -10.13 -8.35 4.92
CA GLY A 921 -10.62 -7.21 4.17
C GLY A 921 -9.53 -6.20 3.81
N VAL A 922 -9.96 -5.01 3.39
CA VAL A 922 -9.09 -3.89 3.00
C VAL A 922 -8.86 -2.88 4.12
N GLY A 923 -9.42 -3.13 5.31
CA GLY A 923 -9.36 -2.23 6.45
C GLY A 923 -10.51 -1.23 6.52
N LEU A 924 -10.70 -0.64 7.70
CA LEU A 924 -11.71 0.40 7.94
C LEU A 924 -11.49 1.61 7.01
N ASP A 925 -12.60 2.16 6.53
CA ASP A 925 -12.68 3.30 5.60
C ASP A 925 -11.82 3.20 4.33
N ASN A 926 -11.41 2.00 3.90
CA ASN A 926 -10.56 1.81 2.73
C ASN A 926 -11.31 1.34 1.46
N PHE A 927 -12.61 1.02 1.57
CA PHE A 927 -13.43 0.53 0.45
C PHE A 927 -13.42 1.49 -0.74
N LEU A 928 -13.66 2.79 -0.52
CA LEU A 928 -13.70 3.81 -1.58
C LEU A 928 -12.44 3.79 -2.45
N TYR A 929 -11.27 3.82 -1.80
CA TYR A 929 -10.00 3.94 -2.49
C TYR A 929 -9.70 2.70 -3.32
N GLN A 930 -9.97 1.51 -2.77
CA GLN A 930 -9.80 0.24 -3.49
C GLN A 930 -10.83 0.08 -4.60
N TYR A 931 -12.08 0.43 -4.33
CA TYR A 931 -13.15 0.34 -5.31
C TYR A 931 -12.80 1.16 -6.55
N ARG A 932 -12.54 2.47 -6.38
CA ARG A 932 -12.35 3.40 -7.49
C ARG A 932 -11.10 3.16 -8.34
N THR A 933 -10.00 2.66 -7.76
CA THR A 933 -8.72 2.48 -8.47
C THR A 933 -8.46 1.05 -8.95
N ARG A 934 -9.26 0.07 -8.50
CA ARG A 934 -9.02 -1.34 -8.80
C ARG A 934 -10.26 -2.11 -9.17
N TYR A 935 -11.36 -1.98 -8.42
CA TYR A 935 -12.50 -2.88 -8.55
C TYR A 935 -13.71 -2.30 -9.30
N VAL A 936 -13.70 -1.04 -9.75
CA VAL A 936 -14.77 -0.50 -10.61
C VAL A 936 -14.85 -1.33 -11.89
N LEU A 937 -16.04 -1.86 -12.14
CA LEU A 937 -16.35 -2.57 -13.36
C LEU A 937 -16.56 -1.56 -14.50
N PRO A 938 -16.12 -1.85 -15.74
CA PRO A 938 -16.33 -0.96 -16.89
C PRO A 938 -17.77 -0.48 -17.07
N GLU A 939 -18.75 -1.30 -16.70
CA GLU A 939 -20.17 -0.96 -16.81
C GLU A 939 -20.70 -0.06 -15.67
N ALA A 940 -19.91 0.15 -14.62
CA ALA A 940 -20.29 0.91 -13.41
C ALA A 940 -19.49 2.21 -13.23
N TRP A 941 -18.90 2.73 -14.30
CA TRP A 941 -18.01 3.89 -14.28
C TRP A 941 -18.64 5.20 -13.79
N GLN A 942 -19.97 5.30 -13.75
CA GLN A 942 -20.70 6.52 -13.36
C GLN A 942 -20.70 6.78 -11.84
N GLU A 943 -20.33 5.79 -11.03
CA GLU A 943 -20.45 5.82 -9.56
C GLU A 943 -19.09 5.59 -8.87
N LEU A 944 -18.05 6.34 -9.25
CA LEU A 944 -16.67 6.14 -8.77
C LEU A 944 -16.48 6.44 -7.26
N ASP A 945 -17.35 7.26 -6.68
CA ASP A 945 -17.19 7.80 -5.33
C ASP A 945 -17.98 7.04 -4.24
N LEU A 946 -18.36 5.80 -4.52
CA LEU A 946 -19.06 4.95 -3.54
C LEU A 946 -18.12 4.46 -2.44
N SER A 947 -18.45 4.80 -1.19
CA SER A 947 -17.65 4.47 -0.01
C SER A 947 -18.03 3.17 0.70
N HIS A 948 -19.06 2.47 0.22
CA HIS A 948 -19.54 1.21 0.79
C HIS A 948 -20.37 0.41 -0.22
N PRO A 949 -20.52 -0.91 -0.03
CA PRO A 949 -21.21 -1.78 -0.98
C PRO A 949 -22.75 -1.75 -0.92
N HIS A 950 -23.36 -0.88 -0.10
CA HIS A 950 -24.82 -0.86 0.12
C HIS A 950 -25.41 -2.23 0.53
N ASN A 951 -24.64 -3.02 1.29
CA ASN A 951 -25.09 -4.26 1.88
C ASN A 951 -24.27 -4.52 3.14
N ILE A 952 -24.93 -4.58 4.31
CA ILE A 952 -24.27 -4.68 5.61
C ILE A 952 -23.32 -5.87 5.72
N VAL A 953 -23.64 -7.02 5.11
CA VAL A 953 -22.79 -8.21 5.17
C VAL A 953 -21.54 -8.01 4.33
N LEU A 954 -21.72 -7.51 3.10
CA LEU A 954 -20.59 -7.19 2.24
C LEU A 954 -19.71 -6.11 2.86
N ASP A 955 -20.29 -5.09 3.49
CA ASP A 955 -19.56 -3.97 4.10
C ASP A 955 -18.66 -4.44 5.25
N TYR A 956 -19.20 -5.28 6.15
CA TYR A 956 -18.40 -5.94 7.20
C TYR A 956 -17.32 -6.84 6.61
N TRP A 957 -17.60 -7.60 5.56
CA TRP A 957 -16.62 -8.51 4.95
C TRP A 957 -15.51 -7.72 4.24
N THR A 958 -15.84 -6.74 3.41
CA THR A 958 -14.84 -5.95 2.69
C THR A 958 -13.95 -5.16 3.64
N ARG A 959 -14.47 -4.65 4.76
CA ARG A 959 -13.68 -3.86 5.73
C ARG A 959 -12.88 -4.71 6.71
N LEU A 960 -13.46 -5.82 7.20
CA LEU A 960 -12.93 -6.56 8.35
C LEU A 960 -12.67 -8.06 8.07
N GLY A 961 -12.96 -8.54 6.85
CA GLY A 961 -12.82 -9.94 6.47
C GLY A 961 -13.87 -10.88 7.08
N ILE A 962 -13.61 -12.18 6.99
CA ILE A 962 -14.41 -13.23 7.66
C ILE A 962 -14.63 -12.95 9.16
N PRO A 963 -13.64 -12.50 9.96
CA PRO A 963 -13.86 -12.12 11.36
C PRO A 963 -14.91 -11.03 11.54
N GLY A 964 -15.03 -10.09 10.58
CA GLY A 964 -16.09 -9.10 10.55
C GLY A 964 -17.48 -9.71 10.43
N VAL A 965 -17.66 -10.64 9.49
CA VAL A 965 -18.94 -11.36 9.31
C VAL A 965 -19.30 -12.17 10.55
N VAL A 966 -18.31 -12.83 11.16
CA VAL A 966 -18.48 -13.55 12.44
C VAL A 966 -18.91 -12.59 13.55
N ALA A 967 -18.29 -11.40 13.62
CA ALA A 967 -18.66 -10.39 14.61
C ALA A 967 -20.10 -9.92 14.43
N LEU A 968 -20.54 -9.64 13.19
CA LEU A 968 -21.91 -9.26 12.87
C LEU A 968 -22.91 -10.35 13.31
N VAL A 969 -22.71 -11.59 12.86
CA VAL A 969 -23.61 -12.71 13.20
C VAL A 969 -23.66 -12.95 14.70
N TRP A 970 -22.53 -12.87 15.40
CA TRP A 970 -22.48 -13.07 16.85
C TRP A 970 -23.16 -11.91 17.59
N LEU A 971 -22.92 -10.66 17.21
CA LEU A 971 -23.59 -9.48 17.79
C LEU A 971 -25.11 -9.61 17.69
N GLU A 972 -25.63 -9.91 16.49
CA GLU A 972 -27.06 -10.05 16.25
C GLU A 972 -27.65 -11.25 17.00
N GLY A 973 -27.02 -12.42 16.90
CA GLY A 973 -27.48 -13.62 17.60
C GLY A 973 -27.52 -13.42 19.11
N ALA A 974 -26.47 -12.82 19.70
CA ALA A 974 -26.42 -12.55 21.13
C ALA A 974 -27.43 -11.47 21.55
N PHE A 975 -27.64 -10.44 20.72
CA PHE A 975 -28.62 -9.38 20.96
C PHE A 975 -30.05 -9.94 20.99
N PHE A 976 -30.48 -10.68 19.96
CA PHE A 976 -31.84 -11.22 19.92
C PHE A 976 -32.09 -12.30 20.97
N VAL A 977 -31.12 -13.18 21.24
CA VAL A 977 -31.25 -14.17 22.33
C VAL A 977 -31.44 -13.48 23.67
N LYS A 978 -30.66 -12.43 23.96
CA LYS A 978 -30.81 -11.67 25.20
C LYS A 978 -32.13 -10.89 25.23
N GLY A 979 -32.48 -10.19 24.15
CA GLY A 979 -33.70 -9.40 24.02
C GLY A 979 -34.97 -10.24 24.20
N LEU A 980 -35.02 -11.45 23.62
CA LEU A 980 -36.15 -12.37 23.76
C LEU A 980 -36.28 -12.92 25.18
N ARG A 981 -35.15 -13.28 25.82
CA ARG A 981 -35.16 -13.71 27.24
C ARG A 981 -35.64 -12.58 28.15
N LEU A 982 -35.16 -11.37 27.90
CA LEU A 982 -35.54 -10.16 28.61
C LEU A 982 -37.04 -9.87 28.46
N TYR A 983 -37.54 -9.84 27.23
CA TYR A 983 -38.96 -9.59 26.91
C TYR A 983 -39.91 -10.58 27.61
N ARG A 984 -39.51 -11.85 27.75
CA ARG A 984 -40.29 -12.90 28.43
C ARG A 984 -40.28 -12.79 29.95
N ARG A 985 -39.23 -12.21 30.56
CA ARG A 985 -39.05 -12.13 32.02
C ARG A 985 -39.49 -10.80 32.61
N LEU A 986 -39.62 -9.74 31.81
CA LEU A 986 -39.98 -8.41 32.28
C LEU A 986 -41.41 -8.38 32.88
N PRO A 987 -41.57 -7.96 34.16
CA PRO A 987 -42.89 -7.87 34.79
C PRO A 987 -43.66 -6.59 34.38
N GLY A 988 -42.95 -5.55 33.92
CA GLY A 988 -43.51 -4.25 33.56
C GLY A 988 -43.92 -4.16 32.09
N ARG A 989 -45.15 -3.69 31.83
CA ARG A 989 -45.68 -3.50 30.46
C ARG A 989 -44.92 -2.42 29.68
N ASP A 990 -44.41 -1.39 30.36
CA ASP A 990 -43.67 -0.29 29.72
C ASP A 990 -42.29 -0.77 29.23
N GLU A 991 -41.53 -1.45 30.09
CA GLU A 991 -40.23 -1.99 29.75
C GLU A 991 -40.34 -3.14 28.75
N GLN A 992 -41.41 -3.93 28.82
CA GLN A 992 -41.70 -4.97 27.83
C GLN A 992 -41.99 -4.36 26.44
N ALA A 993 -42.74 -3.26 26.38
CA ALA A 993 -42.99 -2.51 25.15
C ALA A 993 -41.69 -1.92 24.58
N LEU A 994 -40.83 -1.35 25.44
CA LEU A 994 -39.53 -0.84 25.04
C LEU A 994 -38.62 -1.93 24.47
N ALA A 995 -38.49 -3.08 25.16
CA ALA A 995 -37.67 -4.19 24.69
C ALA A 995 -38.14 -4.71 23.31
N LEU A 996 -39.46 -4.79 23.11
CA LEU A 996 -40.05 -5.14 21.81
C LEU A 996 -39.71 -4.11 20.72
N GLY A 997 -39.84 -2.82 21.03
CA GLY A 997 -39.52 -1.72 20.12
C GLY A 997 -38.03 -1.68 19.75
N LEU A 998 -37.13 -1.93 20.70
CA LEU A 998 -35.68 -2.00 20.45
C LEU A 998 -35.28 -3.21 19.60
N MET A 999 -35.88 -4.38 19.83
CA MET A 999 -35.66 -5.53 18.94
C MET A 999 -36.20 -5.27 17.53
N ALA A 1000 -37.37 -4.65 17.41
CA ALA A 1000 -37.95 -4.29 16.12
C ALA A 1000 -37.14 -3.19 15.40
N SER A 1001 -36.55 -2.25 16.15
CA SER A 1001 -35.58 -1.27 15.65
C SER A 1001 -34.37 -1.94 15.02
N MET A 1002 -33.82 -2.98 15.67
CA MET A 1002 -32.71 -3.76 15.10
C MET A 1002 -33.14 -4.53 13.85
N VAL A 1003 -34.36 -5.09 13.81
CA VAL A 1003 -34.90 -5.72 12.59
C VAL A 1003 -35.00 -4.72 11.44
N ALA A 1004 -35.50 -3.49 11.68
CA ALA A 1004 -35.53 -2.44 10.67
C ALA A 1004 -34.12 -2.12 10.15
N CYS A 1005 -33.15 -1.95 11.08
CA CYS A 1005 -31.74 -1.73 10.78
C CYS A 1005 -31.16 -2.80 9.83
N LEU A 1006 -31.37 -4.08 10.15
CA LEU A 1006 -30.86 -5.19 9.34
C LEU A 1006 -31.56 -5.27 7.97
N ALA A 1007 -32.89 -5.17 7.93
CA ALA A 1007 -33.67 -5.30 6.70
C ALA A 1007 -33.36 -4.17 5.70
N HIS A 1008 -33.28 -2.92 6.19
CA HIS A 1008 -32.86 -1.78 5.37
C HIS A 1008 -31.39 -1.92 4.95
N GLY A 1009 -30.53 -2.40 5.85
CA GLY A 1009 -29.10 -2.58 5.60
C GLY A 1009 -28.73 -3.64 4.58
N LEU A 1010 -29.66 -4.46 4.10
CA LEU A 1010 -29.41 -5.37 2.98
C LEU A 1010 -29.25 -4.65 1.64
N ILE A 1011 -29.71 -3.39 1.54
CA ILE A 1011 -29.69 -2.59 0.30
C ILE A 1011 -29.16 -1.17 0.49
N ASP A 1012 -28.63 -0.83 1.68
CA ASP A 1012 -28.02 0.46 1.96
C ASP A 1012 -26.99 0.38 3.11
N ASN A 1013 -26.26 1.47 3.38
CA ASN A 1013 -25.29 1.54 4.48
C ASN A 1013 -25.99 1.62 5.83
N SER A 1014 -25.77 0.65 6.71
CA SER A 1014 -26.54 0.49 7.94
C SER A 1014 -25.72 0.55 9.23
N TYR A 1015 -24.40 0.64 9.15
CA TYR A 1015 -23.59 0.62 10.38
C TYR A 1015 -22.42 1.60 10.39
N PHE A 1016 -21.58 1.64 9.35
CA PHE A 1016 -20.32 2.40 9.37
C PHE A 1016 -20.51 3.93 9.18
N LEU A 1017 -21.50 4.49 9.88
CA LEU A 1017 -21.76 5.91 10.04
C LEU A 1017 -21.95 6.19 11.53
N VAL A 1018 -21.47 7.34 12.00
CA VAL A 1018 -21.43 7.68 13.43
C VAL A 1018 -22.81 7.53 14.07
N ASP A 1019 -23.83 8.17 13.51
CA ASP A 1019 -25.17 8.13 14.09
C ASP A 1019 -25.77 6.72 14.11
N LEU A 1020 -25.62 5.97 13.00
CA LEU A 1020 -26.13 4.61 12.88
C LEU A 1020 -25.46 3.64 13.86
N ALA A 1021 -24.13 3.72 14.01
CA ALA A 1021 -23.37 2.92 14.97
C ALA A 1021 -23.77 3.24 16.42
N PHE A 1022 -23.98 4.52 16.74
CA PHE A 1022 -24.46 4.91 18.07
C PHE A 1022 -25.88 4.40 18.32
N VAL A 1023 -26.84 4.53 17.39
CA VAL A 1023 -28.19 3.97 17.58
C VAL A 1023 -28.17 2.45 17.74
N PHE A 1024 -27.31 1.77 16.98
CA PHE A 1024 -27.09 0.32 17.10
C PHE A 1024 -26.67 -0.06 18.52
N PHE A 1025 -25.61 0.58 19.04
CA PHE A 1025 -25.07 0.29 20.36
C PHE A 1025 -25.89 0.85 21.52
N ILE A 1026 -26.68 1.91 21.30
CA ILE A 1026 -27.73 2.35 22.25
C ILE A 1026 -28.77 1.26 22.42
N THR A 1027 -29.26 0.71 21.30
CA THR A 1027 -30.27 -0.34 21.29
C THR A 1027 -29.76 -1.59 22.01
N ALA A 1028 -28.54 -2.05 21.66
CA ALA A 1028 -27.89 -3.17 22.32
C ALA A 1028 -27.60 -2.89 23.81
N GLY A 1029 -27.12 -1.68 24.13
CA GLY A 1029 -26.69 -1.28 25.47
C GLY A 1029 -27.85 -1.16 26.45
N ILE A 1030 -29.01 -0.66 25.99
CA ILE A 1030 -30.24 -0.61 26.79
C ILE A 1030 -30.74 -2.02 27.10
N VAL A 1031 -30.79 -2.93 26.11
CA VAL A 1031 -31.15 -4.34 26.32
C VAL A 1031 -30.19 -5.03 27.30
N ALA A 1032 -28.88 -4.82 27.13
CA ALA A 1032 -27.86 -5.37 28.02
C ALA A 1032 -28.00 -4.84 29.46
N GLY A 1033 -28.20 -3.53 29.62
CA GLY A 1033 -28.38 -2.88 30.92
C GLY A 1033 -29.66 -3.31 31.64
N MET A 1034 -30.79 -3.43 30.93
CA MET A 1034 -32.06 -3.94 31.49
C MET A 1034 -31.95 -5.39 31.95
N SER A 1035 -31.28 -6.23 31.16
CA SER A 1035 -31.04 -7.63 31.54
C SER A 1035 -30.21 -7.74 32.80
N ALA A 1036 -29.14 -6.94 32.91
CA ALA A 1036 -28.28 -6.92 34.10
C ALA A 1036 -29.02 -6.46 35.37
N GLN A 1037 -29.97 -5.52 35.24
CA GLN A 1037 -30.81 -5.08 36.36
C GLN A 1037 -31.77 -6.18 36.86
N LEU A 1038 -32.33 -6.99 35.97
CA LEU A 1038 -33.23 -8.10 36.36
C LEU A 1038 -32.49 -9.27 37.01
N GLU A 1039 -31.24 -9.48 36.64
CA GLU A 1039 -30.39 -10.54 37.20
C GLU A 1039 -29.77 -10.16 38.55
N ALA A 1040 -30.03 -8.94 39.03
CA ALA A 1040 -29.56 -8.46 40.31
C ALA A 1040 -30.29 -9.09 41.50
N PRO A 1041 -29.59 -9.63 42.52
CA PRO A 1041 -30.25 -10.07 43.74
C PRO A 1041 -30.88 -8.87 44.46
N ASP A 1042 -32.15 -9.00 44.85
CA ASP A 1042 -32.89 -7.97 45.58
C ASP A 1042 -32.13 -7.57 46.85
N SER A 1043 -31.57 -6.37 46.87
CA SER A 1043 -30.92 -5.80 48.05
C SER A 1043 -31.93 -5.25 49.08
N SER A 1044 -33.18 -5.71 49.05
CA SER A 1044 -34.26 -5.26 49.94
C SER A 1044 -34.81 -6.37 50.86
N GLY A 1045 -34.05 -7.45 51.05
CA GLY A 1045 -34.37 -8.53 51.99
C GLY A 1045 -33.29 -8.72 53.05
N SER A 1046 -33.12 -7.75 53.96
CA SER A 1046 -32.54 -7.94 55.31
C SER A 1046 -32.95 -6.80 56.23
#